data_AF-A0A8J3PX38-F1
#
_entry.id   AF-A0A8J3PX38-F1
#
_cell.length_a   1.000
_cell.length_b   1.000
_cell.length_c   1.000
_cell.angle_alpha   90.00
_cell.angle_beta   90.00
_cell.angle_gamma   90.00
#
_symmetry.space_group_name_H-M   'P 1'
#
loop_
_entity.id
_entity.type
_entity.pdbx_description
1 polymer ?
#
loop_
_entity_poly.entity_id
_entity_poly.type
_entity_poly.pdbx_seq_one_letter_code
_entity_poly.pdbx_strand_id
1 'polypeptide(L)'
;MKIPSLRGDERRPAAPAPGVSARPRAELSRASYLLSLQRTAGNSGVGRLLSGPVVQKCGGEIHEGCACASQEDEPHVQRLIGAVGVQRVPGEYDTAEQRKLIEEGIRDKDIGKIKSVESSAYTLANDSQTIDMILILLNQGWVGPRDESAIYDIWKSRGKGVVALASKYAYVWNMCLSRHVDMIWSIPDLQPVKTEFKQAVAGRARTYLDANRRTVETELKRYGLNDMGATPSPEQAREREDLMTASIAVNKAKNAVKALETMLVGYTHVVNPPGGGRDHPVGRPESARTERCAAQFDPTAPPQAGNVSAHDLSCRWADESAALPSWDEVKKNYNRAHGVVNHYTRRYPALVALREDTVLNDVSRTAVSSEEPAGRLMAMQLVREALNDTKGNIDKTYGLVNDAKGDFPLELQPIHEQFFLSDPAWRDPFRQMVARQAVREHGNVEFWNTIGVSAIGMALFVVAELASGGLATFFFAAAAAGGIAQAAASWDKYFTLKAAEGTNMSEETALMSRDQVSDQFLTAALDTVMAFVDAYTAAKGGAKALAKAGEAEAKFAGIAGKEAHALAEEMKAARVEVAAGHEVRATERGIERCSPEPCPLIGEFWENSLTRHPQVGERLEGDARRARTDPVWAARDAASADQALQNLTEQELDLWAASLPNVATSEHPKFTAMKRLPEKRLDIANNAVSPEKMEFIEKNIAEMKKDGRLRADYTYSPPAIPGAVLPLEAAQRAQEVIGLKISGNDAIASCWQKAVDATLQDRGPLTAANYPEHYKSAAGRFWRLMGKQEHASAKAFFVERGFTVNGERAAYLEVEGVHRQEVALGLDHMSPKATGDNYRYALDGDRIQFLFQADNTKLSHIETKDPSLRRP
;
A
#
# COMPACT_ATOMS: atom_id res chain seq x y z
N MET A 1 64.47 -53.15 25.99
CA MET A 1 63.86 -53.78 27.19
C MET A 1 62.48 -54.33 26.79
N LYS A 2 62.06 -55.47 27.37
CA LYS A 2 61.16 -56.52 26.83
C LYS A 2 59.71 -56.15 26.42
N ILE A 3 59.25 -56.88 25.39
CA ILE A 3 57.88 -57.30 24.91
C ILE A 3 57.00 -57.82 26.09
N PRO A 4 55.63 -57.71 26.14
CA PRO A 4 54.78 -58.48 25.22
C PRO A 4 53.38 -58.03 24.76
N SER A 5 53.02 -58.69 23.64
CA SER A 5 51.76 -58.87 22.92
C SER A 5 50.77 -59.81 23.66
N LEU A 6 49.44 -59.65 23.45
CA LEU A 6 48.53 -60.64 22.82
C LEU A 6 47.02 -60.41 23.08
N ARG A 7 46.22 -60.69 22.02
CA ARG A 7 44.79 -61.13 21.96
C ARG A 7 43.71 -60.12 22.37
N GLY A 8 42.57 -59.94 21.69
CA GLY A 8 41.83 -60.75 20.72
C GLY A 8 40.48 -61.11 21.36
N ASP A 9 39.37 -60.53 20.86
CA ASP A 9 38.02 -60.92 21.30
C ASP A 9 36.91 -60.56 20.29
N GLU A 10 35.83 -61.33 20.43
CA GLU A 10 34.92 -61.84 19.42
C GLU A 10 33.72 -60.96 19.03
N ARG A 11 33.13 -61.29 17.88
CA ARG A 11 31.87 -60.77 17.31
C ARG A 11 30.66 -61.13 18.18
N ARG A 12 29.71 -60.19 18.32
CA ARG A 12 28.28 -60.47 18.59
C ARG A 12 27.40 -59.86 17.49
N PRO A 13 26.38 -60.58 16.99
CA PRO A 13 25.42 -60.05 16.02
C PRO A 13 24.29 -59.26 16.69
N ALA A 14 23.81 -58.22 16.01
CA ALA A 14 22.71 -57.35 16.44
C ALA A 14 21.33 -58.03 16.29
N ALA A 15 20.44 -57.77 17.24
CA ALA A 15 19.05 -58.22 17.24
C ALA A 15 18.17 -57.39 16.27
N PRO A 16 17.08 -57.95 15.71
CA PRO A 16 16.17 -57.24 14.83
C PRO A 16 15.22 -56.32 15.60
N ALA A 17 14.96 -55.13 15.05
CA ALA A 17 13.99 -54.16 15.57
C ALA A 17 12.53 -54.63 15.36
N PRO A 18 11.59 -54.28 16.26
CA PRO A 18 10.20 -54.69 16.16
C PRO A 18 9.41 -53.84 15.16
N GLY A 19 8.46 -54.49 14.47
CA GLY A 19 7.63 -53.91 13.43
C GLY A 19 6.75 -52.75 13.91
N VAL A 20 6.73 -51.69 13.11
CA VAL A 20 5.87 -50.51 13.31
C VAL A 20 4.50 -50.78 12.68
N SER A 21 3.48 -50.78 13.52
CA SER A 21 2.07 -50.75 13.15
C SER A 21 1.72 -49.40 12.51
N ALA A 22 1.18 -49.43 11.28
CA ALA A 22 0.69 -48.26 10.59
C ALA A 22 -0.63 -47.77 11.22
N ARG A 23 -0.63 -46.55 11.76
CA ARG A 23 -1.86 -45.83 12.14
C ARG A 23 -2.46 -45.12 10.92
N PRO A 24 -3.80 -45.02 10.82
CA PRO A 24 -4.46 -44.40 9.67
C PRO A 24 -4.22 -42.88 9.63
N ARG A 25 -3.94 -42.34 8.43
CA ARG A 25 -3.79 -40.91 8.15
C ARG A 25 -5.11 -40.19 8.40
N ALA A 26 -5.07 -39.07 9.12
CA ALA A 26 -6.20 -38.15 9.25
C ALA A 26 -6.44 -37.45 7.89
N GLU A 27 -7.53 -37.79 7.22
CA GLU A 27 -8.00 -37.07 6.04
C GLU A 27 -8.42 -35.65 6.44
N LEU A 28 -7.74 -34.64 5.90
CA LEU A 28 -8.26 -33.28 5.89
C LEU A 28 -9.55 -33.30 5.06
N SER A 29 -10.65 -32.78 5.63
CA SER A 29 -11.90 -32.71 4.90
C SER A 29 -11.74 -31.87 3.63
N ARG A 30 -12.34 -32.34 2.53
CA ARG A 30 -12.38 -31.67 1.21
C ARG A 30 -12.72 -30.18 1.28
N ALA A 31 -13.49 -29.76 2.30
CA ALA A 31 -13.85 -28.37 2.58
C ALA A 31 -12.65 -27.48 2.95
N SER A 32 -11.70 -27.97 3.75
CA SER A 32 -10.54 -27.19 4.19
C SER A 32 -9.56 -26.89 3.05
N TYR A 33 -9.46 -27.83 2.10
CA TYR A 33 -8.62 -27.71 0.91
C TYR A 33 -9.19 -26.69 -0.10
N LEU A 34 -10.51 -26.75 -0.35
CA LEU A 34 -11.20 -25.79 -1.23
C LEU A 34 -11.11 -24.35 -0.72
N LEU A 35 -11.24 -24.14 0.60
CA LEU A 35 -11.08 -22.83 1.24
C LEU A 35 -9.68 -22.24 1.07
N SER A 36 -8.64 -23.08 1.12
CA SER A 36 -7.26 -22.61 0.90
C SER A 36 -7.02 -22.23 -0.55
N LEU A 37 -7.52 -23.03 -1.51
CA LEU A 37 -7.36 -22.74 -2.93
C LEU A 37 -8.09 -21.45 -3.34
N GLN A 38 -9.27 -21.19 -2.76
CA GLN A 38 -10.00 -19.96 -3.02
C GLN A 38 -9.25 -18.71 -2.54
N ARG A 39 -8.66 -18.73 -1.34
CA ARG A 39 -7.90 -17.58 -0.81
C ARG A 39 -6.70 -17.23 -1.69
N THR A 40 -6.10 -18.24 -2.32
CA THR A 40 -4.89 -18.06 -3.13
C THR A 40 -5.20 -17.76 -4.59
N ALA A 41 -6.20 -18.41 -5.18
CA ALA A 41 -6.45 -18.39 -6.63
C ALA A 41 -7.77 -17.68 -7.02
N GLY A 42 -8.57 -17.26 -6.03
CA GLY A 42 -9.94 -16.78 -6.24
C GLY A 42 -10.89 -17.88 -6.73
N ASN A 43 -12.18 -17.59 -6.74
CA ASN A 43 -13.19 -18.54 -7.20
C ASN A 43 -13.05 -18.89 -8.69
N SER A 44 -12.58 -17.95 -9.53
CA SER A 44 -12.33 -18.21 -10.95
C SER A 44 -11.16 -19.20 -11.17
N GLY A 45 -10.14 -19.17 -10.32
CA GLY A 45 -9.05 -20.14 -10.30
C GLY A 45 -9.51 -21.52 -9.84
N VAL A 46 -10.31 -21.57 -8.76
CA VAL A 46 -10.91 -22.82 -8.26
C VAL A 46 -11.86 -23.44 -9.28
N GLY A 47 -12.70 -22.63 -9.94
CA GLY A 47 -13.63 -23.09 -10.97
C GLY A 47 -12.90 -23.73 -12.16
N ARG A 48 -11.81 -23.13 -12.62
CA ARG A 48 -10.95 -23.69 -13.67
C ARG A 48 -10.31 -25.02 -13.26
N LEU A 49 -9.87 -25.13 -12.00
CA LEU A 49 -9.33 -26.39 -11.45
C LEU A 49 -10.39 -27.48 -11.33
N LEU A 50 -11.63 -27.13 -10.96
CA LEU A 50 -12.74 -28.08 -10.81
C LEU A 50 -13.37 -28.49 -12.15
N SER A 51 -13.21 -27.66 -13.19
CA SER A 51 -13.80 -27.87 -14.52
C SER A 51 -12.78 -28.35 -15.56
N GLY A 52 -11.53 -28.61 -15.15
CA GLY A 52 -10.49 -29.16 -16.03
C GLY A 52 -10.88 -30.53 -16.59
N PRO A 53 -10.35 -30.93 -17.77
CA PRO A 53 -10.72 -32.18 -18.42
C PRO A 53 -10.45 -33.37 -17.50
N VAL A 54 -11.45 -34.23 -17.32
CA VAL A 54 -11.31 -35.50 -16.60
C VAL A 54 -10.30 -36.35 -17.36
N VAL A 55 -9.10 -36.52 -16.78
CA VAL A 55 -8.06 -37.40 -17.35
C VAL A 55 -8.56 -38.84 -17.27
N GLN A 56 -9.12 -39.34 -18.38
CA GLN A 56 -9.47 -40.73 -18.51
C GLN A 56 -8.19 -41.54 -18.77
N LYS A 57 -7.75 -42.32 -17.77
CA LYS A 57 -6.60 -43.22 -17.89
C LYS A 57 -6.90 -44.30 -18.95
N CYS A 58 -6.20 -44.26 -20.07
CA CYS A 58 -6.07 -45.40 -20.97
C CYS A 58 -4.73 -46.08 -20.68
N GLY A 59 -4.72 -47.39 -20.42
CA GLY A 59 -3.50 -48.22 -20.51
C GLY A 59 -2.36 -48.01 -19.52
N GLY A 60 -2.44 -47.08 -18.57
CA GLY A 60 -1.44 -46.96 -17.50
C GLY A 60 -0.33 -45.92 -17.71
N GLU A 61 -0.34 -45.15 -18.79
CA GLU A 61 0.55 -44.00 -18.98
C GLU A 61 -0.22 -42.71 -19.30
N ILE A 62 0.32 -41.57 -18.85
CA ILE A 62 -0.27 -40.24 -19.03
C ILE A 62 0.42 -39.56 -20.21
N HIS A 63 -0.33 -39.19 -21.25
CA HIS A 63 0.17 -38.39 -22.36
C HIS A 63 -0.76 -37.19 -22.59
N GLU A 64 -0.20 -35.97 -22.73
CA GLU A 64 -0.95 -34.79 -23.17
C GLU A 64 -1.18 -34.88 -24.69
N GLY A 65 -2.43 -35.15 -25.10
CA GLY A 65 -2.86 -35.10 -26.51
C GLY A 65 -2.81 -36.41 -27.31
N CYS A 66 -3.37 -37.52 -26.81
CA CYS A 66 -3.40 -38.77 -27.57
C CYS A 66 -4.42 -38.76 -28.73
N ALA A 67 -3.91 -38.96 -29.95
CA ALA A 67 -4.65 -39.14 -31.20
C ALA A 67 -5.30 -40.52 -31.39
N CYS A 68 -5.43 -41.31 -30.31
CA CYS A 68 -5.87 -42.71 -30.35
C CYS A 68 -7.41 -42.90 -30.48
N ALA A 69 -8.17 -41.85 -30.79
CA ALA A 69 -9.63 -41.91 -30.96
C ALA A 69 -10.09 -42.13 -32.42
N SER A 70 -9.18 -42.36 -33.37
CA SER A 70 -9.53 -42.55 -34.77
C SER A 70 -8.83 -43.75 -35.39
N GLN A 71 -9.29 -44.96 -35.08
CA GLN A 71 -9.48 -46.05 -36.05
C GLN A 71 -9.86 -47.38 -35.37
N GLU A 72 -10.91 -47.97 -35.94
CA GLU A 72 -11.27 -49.40 -36.01
C GLU A 72 -12.18 -50.04 -34.93
N ASP A 73 -13.33 -50.46 -35.48
CA ASP A 73 -14.21 -51.60 -35.22
C ASP A 73 -15.16 -51.62 -34.01
N GLU A 74 -16.46 -51.49 -34.35
CA GLU A 74 -17.60 -51.86 -33.52
C GLU A 74 -17.51 -53.33 -33.05
N PRO A 75 -18.02 -53.63 -31.85
CA PRO A 75 -19.34 -54.28 -31.85
C PRO A 75 -20.32 -53.68 -30.85
N HIS A 76 -21.59 -53.70 -31.27
CA HIS A 76 -22.79 -53.30 -30.55
C HIS A 76 -22.77 -53.47 -29.02
N VAL A 77 -22.67 -52.35 -28.29
CA VAL A 77 -23.27 -52.20 -26.95
C VAL A 77 -24.01 -50.87 -26.88
N GLN A 78 -25.32 -50.98 -26.79
CA GLN A 78 -26.29 -49.90 -26.64
C GLN A 78 -26.03 -49.12 -25.35
N ARG A 79 -25.44 -47.91 -25.44
CA ARG A 79 -25.44 -46.92 -24.35
C ARG A 79 -25.95 -45.57 -24.86
N LEU A 80 -27.21 -45.29 -24.50
CA LEU A 80 -27.84 -43.98 -24.53
C LEU A 80 -27.05 -42.97 -23.67
N ILE A 81 -26.25 -42.08 -24.28
CA ILE A 81 -26.03 -40.71 -23.78
C ILE A 81 -25.87 -39.79 -25.00
N GLY A 82 -27.00 -39.27 -25.50
CA GLY A 82 -27.01 -38.12 -26.39
C GLY A 82 -27.06 -36.84 -25.57
N ALA A 83 -25.95 -36.13 -25.45
CA ALA A 83 -25.94 -34.75 -24.98
C ALA A 83 -26.06 -33.81 -26.19
N VAL A 84 -27.28 -33.65 -26.67
CA VAL A 84 -27.65 -32.53 -27.54
C VAL A 84 -27.53 -31.27 -26.70
N GLY A 85 -26.61 -30.37 -27.06
CA GLY A 85 -26.56 -29.01 -26.53
C GLY A 85 -27.80 -28.24 -26.99
N VAL A 86 -28.91 -28.41 -26.28
CA VAL A 86 -30.12 -27.61 -26.47
C VAL A 86 -29.81 -26.21 -25.94
N GLN A 87 -29.57 -25.27 -26.84
CA GLN A 87 -29.65 -23.84 -26.54
C GLN A 87 -31.12 -23.58 -26.18
N ARG A 88 -31.44 -23.57 -24.88
CA ARG A 88 -32.78 -23.20 -24.40
C ARG A 88 -33.06 -21.79 -24.89
N VAL A 89 -34.05 -21.67 -25.79
CA VAL A 89 -34.74 -20.40 -26.02
C VAL A 89 -35.17 -19.88 -24.64
N PRO A 90 -35.01 -18.59 -24.31
CA PRO A 90 -35.45 -18.05 -23.02
C PRO A 90 -36.92 -18.39 -22.85
N GLY A 91 -37.20 -19.42 -22.05
CA GLY A 91 -38.55 -19.83 -21.76
C GLY A 91 -39.18 -18.74 -20.92
N GLU A 92 -40.42 -18.41 -21.23
CA GLU A 92 -41.28 -17.63 -20.35
C GLU A 92 -41.35 -18.38 -19.01
N TYR A 93 -40.69 -17.85 -17.98
CA TYR A 93 -40.73 -18.44 -16.64
C TYR A 93 -42.09 -18.12 -16.01
N ASP A 94 -42.59 -19.02 -15.17
CA ASP A 94 -43.78 -18.72 -14.37
C ASP A 94 -43.43 -17.64 -13.32
N THR A 95 -43.91 -16.41 -13.55
CA THR A 95 -43.67 -15.27 -12.68
C THR A 95 -44.16 -15.52 -11.25
N ALA A 96 -45.26 -16.27 -11.07
CA ALA A 96 -45.80 -16.58 -9.74
C ALA A 96 -44.87 -17.54 -9.00
N GLU A 97 -44.36 -18.56 -9.69
CA GLU A 97 -43.38 -19.50 -9.13
C GLU A 97 -42.08 -18.80 -8.74
N GLN A 98 -41.56 -17.91 -9.60
CA GLN A 98 -40.32 -17.18 -9.33
C GLN A 98 -40.46 -16.19 -8.16
N ARG A 99 -41.58 -15.46 -8.06
CA ARG A 99 -41.87 -14.62 -6.88
C ARG A 99 -41.93 -15.45 -5.60
N LYS A 100 -42.58 -16.62 -5.66
CA LYS A 100 -42.64 -17.55 -4.53
C LYS A 100 -41.23 -18.02 -4.13
N LEU A 101 -40.36 -18.37 -5.07
CA LEU A 101 -38.97 -18.75 -4.77
C LEU A 101 -38.19 -17.63 -4.08
N ILE A 102 -38.36 -16.37 -4.52
CA ILE A 102 -37.74 -15.19 -3.90
C ILE A 102 -38.25 -15.01 -2.45
N GLU A 103 -39.57 -14.97 -2.26
CA GLU A 103 -40.19 -14.74 -0.95
C GLU A 103 -39.86 -15.84 0.04
N GLU A 104 -39.99 -17.10 -0.37
CA GLU A 104 -39.65 -18.25 0.46
C GLU A 104 -38.14 -18.36 0.71
N GLY A 105 -37.31 -18.07 -0.29
CA GLY A 105 -35.86 -18.05 -0.13
C GLY A 105 -35.39 -17.04 0.91
N ILE A 106 -35.99 -15.84 0.92
CA ILE A 106 -35.70 -14.81 1.93
C ILE A 106 -36.26 -15.21 3.30
N ARG A 107 -37.53 -15.59 3.37
CA ARG A 107 -38.21 -15.93 4.62
C ARG A 107 -37.54 -17.11 5.33
N ASP A 108 -37.22 -18.16 4.57
CA ASP A 108 -36.67 -19.41 5.10
C ASP A 108 -35.13 -19.38 5.16
N LYS A 109 -34.50 -18.29 4.67
CA LYS A 109 -33.04 -18.15 4.48
C LYS A 109 -32.45 -19.30 3.65
N ASP A 110 -33.21 -19.77 2.67
CA ASP A 110 -32.86 -20.93 1.85
C ASP A 110 -32.06 -20.51 0.60
N ILE A 111 -30.75 -20.74 0.68
CA ILE A 111 -29.79 -20.50 -0.39
C ILE A 111 -30.14 -21.30 -1.67
N GLY A 112 -30.70 -22.51 -1.53
CA GLY A 112 -31.11 -23.35 -2.65
C GLY A 112 -32.25 -22.72 -3.43
N LYS A 113 -33.27 -22.18 -2.73
CA LYS A 113 -34.39 -21.46 -3.36
C LYS A 113 -33.92 -20.21 -4.09
N ILE A 114 -33.06 -19.39 -3.47
CA ILE A 114 -32.52 -18.18 -4.09
C ILE A 114 -31.75 -18.52 -5.38
N LYS A 115 -30.95 -19.60 -5.38
CA LYS A 115 -30.21 -20.06 -6.57
C LYS A 115 -31.07 -20.76 -7.62
N SER A 116 -32.30 -21.13 -7.27
CA SER A 116 -33.25 -21.74 -8.22
C SER A 116 -34.08 -20.69 -8.95
N VAL A 117 -33.96 -19.42 -8.56
CA VAL A 117 -34.55 -18.30 -9.30
C VAL A 117 -33.83 -18.15 -10.64
N GLU A 118 -34.58 -18.09 -11.73
CA GLU A 118 -34.04 -17.86 -13.07
C GLU A 118 -33.36 -16.47 -13.13
N SER A 119 -32.20 -16.35 -13.76
CA SER A 119 -31.38 -15.11 -13.72
C SER A 119 -32.15 -13.86 -14.18
N SER A 120 -33.07 -13.99 -15.14
CA SER A 120 -33.93 -12.91 -15.63
C SER A 120 -35.09 -12.57 -14.70
N ALA A 121 -35.50 -13.51 -13.84
CA ALA A 121 -36.58 -13.36 -12.88
C ALA A 121 -36.17 -12.64 -11.59
N TYR A 122 -34.87 -12.45 -11.33
CA TYR A 122 -34.42 -11.59 -10.23
C TYR A 122 -34.95 -10.16 -10.32
N THR A 123 -35.31 -9.68 -11.53
CA THR A 123 -35.99 -8.38 -11.76
C THR A 123 -37.29 -8.22 -10.96
N LEU A 124 -37.94 -9.33 -10.57
CA LEU A 124 -39.19 -9.35 -9.80
C LEU A 124 -39.00 -8.93 -8.34
N ALA A 125 -37.78 -9.05 -7.79
CA ALA A 125 -37.44 -8.63 -6.43
C ALA A 125 -37.36 -7.10 -6.33
N ASN A 126 -37.83 -6.54 -5.22
CA ASN A 126 -37.57 -5.13 -4.88
C ASN A 126 -36.15 -4.94 -4.31
N ASP A 127 -35.76 -3.69 -4.05
CA ASP A 127 -34.41 -3.36 -3.56
C ASP A 127 -34.07 -4.03 -2.23
N SER A 128 -35.01 -4.10 -1.27
CA SER A 128 -34.78 -4.76 0.02
C SER A 128 -34.57 -6.26 -0.18
N GLN A 129 -35.45 -6.90 -0.96
CA GLN A 129 -35.36 -8.33 -1.27
C GLN A 129 -34.06 -8.67 -2.00
N THR A 130 -33.61 -7.81 -2.92
CA THR A 130 -32.33 -7.93 -3.62
C THR A 130 -31.19 -8.02 -2.62
N ILE A 131 -31.14 -7.08 -1.66
CA ILE A 131 -30.10 -7.05 -0.64
C ILE A 131 -30.20 -8.23 0.32
N ASP A 132 -31.40 -8.60 0.76
CA ASP A 132 -31.62 -9.75 1.64
C ASP A 132 -31.13 -11.06 1.01
N MET A 133 -31.43 -11.29 -0.27
CA MET A 133 -30.92 -12.45 -1.00
C MET A 133 -29.39 -12.47 -1.05
N ILE A 134 -28.74 -11.34 -1.36
CA ILE A 134 -27.28 -11.25 -1.38
C ILE A 134 -26.70 -11.53 0.01
N LEU A 135 -27.28 -10.97 1.08
CA LEU A 135 -26.83 -11.21 2.45
C LEU A 135 -26.96 -12.68 2.84
N ILE A 136 -28.04 -13.36 2.44
CA ILE A 136 -28.23 -14.80 2.66
C ILE A 136 -27.14 -15.61 1.91
N LEU A 137 -26.87 -15.27 0.65
CA LEU A 137 -25.82 -15.92 -0.15
C LEU A 137 -24.40 -15.66 0.39
N LEU A 138 -24.18 -14.53 1.08
CA LEU A 138 -22.90 -14.21 1.74
C LEU A 138 -22.77 -14.83 3.13
N ASN A 139 -23.89 -15.15 3.79
CA ASN A 139 -23.95 -15.70 5.16
C ASN A 139 -23.66 -17.21 5.22
N GLN A 140 -22.68 -17.67 4.44
CA GLN A 140 -22.16 -19.02 4.47
C GLN A 140 -20.64 -19.00 4.66
N GLY A 141 -20.10 -20.13 5.11
CA GLY A 141 -18.65 -20.28 5.31
C GLY A 141 -17.85 -20.15 4.01
N TRP A 142 -18.48 -20.43 2.87
CA TRP A 142 -17.89 -20.36 1.54
C TRP A 142 -18.90 -19.84 0.52
N VAL A 143 -18.52 -18.83 -0.27
CA VAL A 143 -19.29 -18.38 -1.44
C VAL A 143 -18.74 -19.12 -2.65
N GLY A 144 -19.43 -20.20 -3.06
CA GLY A 144 -19.01 -21.01 -4.19
C GLY A 144 -19.36 -20.37 -5.55
N PRO A 145 -18.91 -20.95 -6.67
CA PRO A 145 -19.11 -20.38 -8.01
C PRO A 145 -20.60 -20.15 -8.36
N ARG A 146 -21.50 -21.03 -7.90
CA ARG A 146 -22.95 -20.84 -8.12
C ARG A 146 -23.52 -19.70 -7.28
N ASP A 147 -23.02 -19.51 -6.07
CA ASP A 147 -23.44 -18.41 -5.20
C ASP A 147 -22.93 -17.08 -5.75
N GLU A 148 -21.69 -17.06 -6.26
CA GLU A 148 -21.11 -15.90 -6.94
C GLU A 148 -21.90 -15.50 -8.19
N SER A 149 -22.24 -16.49 -9.03
CA SER A 149 -23.09 -16.28 -10.21
C SER A 149 -24.46 -15.73 -9.84
N ALA A 150 -25.09 -16.28 -8.78
CA ALA A 150 -26.38 -15.78 -8.30
C ALA A 150 -26.25 -14.34 -7.77
N ILE A 151 -25.21 -14.02 -6.99
CA ILE A 151 -24.95 -12.64 -6.52
C ILE A 151 -24.76 -11.69 -7.70
N TYR A 152 -24.00 -12.10 -8.73
CA TYR A 152 -23.82 -11.33 -9.96
C TYR A 152 -25.15 -11.09 -10.67
N ASP A 153 -25.95 -12.13 -10.89
CA ASP A 153 -27.24 -12.02 -11.57
C ASP A 153 -28.24 -11.18 -10.78
N ILE A 154 -28.24 -11.27 -9.44
CA ILE A 154 -29.07 -10.44 -8.56
C ILE A 154 -28.69 -8.96 -8.72
N TRP A 155 -27.41 -8.60 -8.63
CA TRP A 155 -26.96 -7.22 -8.85
C TRP A 155 -27.24 -6.74 -10.27
N LYS A 156 -26.91 -7.57 -11.28
CA LYS A 156 -27.14 -7.28 -12.70
C LYS A 156 -28.62 -7.08 -13.03
N SER A 157 -29.53 -7.78 -12.35
CA SER A 157 -30.98 -7.64 -12.56
C SER A 157 -31.51 -6.23 -12.32
N ARG A 158 -30.76 -5.38 -11.61
CA ARG A 158 -31.13 -3.99 -11.36
C ARG A 158 -30.91 -3.08 -12.58
N GLY A 159 -30.19 -3.55 -13.60
CA GLY A 159 -29.82 -2.76 -14.77
C GLY A 159 -29.19 -1.42 -14.37
N LYS A 160 -29.65 -0.32 -14.96
CA LYS A 160 -29.21 1.04 -14.65
C LYS A 160 -29.40 1.43 -13.16
N GLY A 161 -30.31 0.77 -12.44
CA GLY A 161 -30.55 0.98 -11.02
C GLY A 161 -29.44 0.42 -10.11
N VAL A 162 -28.53 -0.41 -10.63
CA VAL A 162 -27.46 -1.05 -9.84
C VAL A 162 -26.57 -0.02 -9.15
N VAL A 163 -26.27 1.10 -9.79
CA VAL A 163 -25.41 2.16 -9.24
C VAL A 163 -26.08 2.78 -8.02
N ALA A 164 -27.34 3.22 -8.14
CA ALA A 164 -28.08 3.81 -7.04
C ALA A 164 -28.26 2.83 -5.87
N LEU A 165 -28.55 1.55 -6.17
CA LEU A 165 -28.68 0.52 -5.15
C LEU A 165 -27.35 0.26 -4.44
N ALA A 166 -26.26 0.10 -5.18
CA ALA A 166 -24.95 -0.16 -4.61
C ALA A 166 -24.37 1.05 -3.87
N SER A 167 -24.68 2.29 -4.28
CA SER A 167 -24.41 3.51 -3.49
C SER A 167 -25.14 3.47 -2.14
N LYS A 168 -26.43 3.12 -2.14
CA LYS A 168 -27.24 3.01 -0.91
C LYS A 168 -26.76 1.88 0.01
N TYR A 169 -26.29 0.77 -0.57
CA TYR A 169 -25.85 -0.43 0.16
C TYR A 169 -24.37 -0.74 -0.07
N ALA A 170 -23.50 0.28 -0.04
CA ALA A 170 -22.07 0.13 -0.34
C ALA A 170 -21.35 -0.88 0.57
N TYR A 171 -21.82 -1.06 1.80
CA TYR A 171 -21.30 -2.10 2.70
C TYR A 171 -21.56 -3.53 2.18
N VAL A 172 -22.71 -3.78 1.54
CA VAL A 172 -23.06 -5.09 0.96
C VAL A 172 -22.17 -5.38 -0.24
N TRP A 173 -21.97 -4.38 -1.10
CA TRP A 173 -21.02 -4.49 -2.21
C TRP A 173 -19.60 -4.83 -1.72
N ASN A 174 -19.11 -4.10 -0.70
CA ASN A 174 -17.81 -4.37 -0.09
C ASN A 174 -17.73 -5.76 0.55
N MET A 175 -18.83 -6.26 1.13
CA MET A 175 -18.89 -7.63 1.62
C MET A 175 -18.75 -8.65 0.48
N CYS A 176 -19.42 -8.45 -0.66
CA CYS A 176 -19.22 -9.28 -1.85
C CYS A 176 -17.73 -9.34 -2.25
N LEU A 177 -17.07 -8.18 -2.35
CA LEU A 177 -15.64 -8.11 -2.71
C LEU A 177 -14.75 -8.79 -1.67
N SER A 178 -15.01 -8.59 -0.37
CA SER A 178 -14.27 -9.27 0.70
C SER A 178 -14.44 -10.80 0.70
N ARG A 179 -15.49 -11.30 0.05
CA ARG A 179 -15.74 -12.73 -0.15
C ARG A 179 -15.31 -13.20 -1.54
N HIS A 180 -14.51 -12.41 -2.25
CA HIS A 180 -13.96 -12.68 -3.58
C HIS A 180 -15.02 -12.85 -4.68
N VAL A 181 -16.14 -12.14 -4.55
CA VAL A 181 -17.17 -12.06 -5.59
C VAL A 181 -16.82 -10.93 -6.56
N ASP A 182 -15.65 -11.04 -7.22
CA ASP A 182 -15.08 -9.95 -8.02
C ASP A 182 -15.80 -9.78 -9.37
N MET A 183 -16.54 -10.80 -9.83
CA MET A 183 -17.27 -10.75 -11.10
C MET A 183 -18.36 -9.65 -11.15
N ILE A 184 -18.76 -9.09 -10.01
CA ILE A 184 -19.70 -7.95 -9.94
C ILE A 184 -19.14 -6.68 -10.60
N TRP A 185 -17.82 -6.57 -10.78
CA TRP A 185 -17.20 -5.49 -11.56
C TRP A 185 -17.47 -5.59 -13.06
N SER A 186 -17.86 -6.77 -13.54
CA SER A 186 -18.19 -7.07 -14.93
C SER A 186 -19.68 -6.84 -15.24
N ILE A 187 -20.43 -6.19 -14.34
CA ILE A 187 -21.82 -5.80 -14.60
C ILE A 187 -21.83 -4.70 -15.69
N PRO A 188 -22.49 -4.91 -16.85
CA PRO A 188 -22.46 -3.97 -17.97
C PRO A 188 -22.92 -2.56 -17.60
N ASP A 189 -23.89 -2.44 -16.69
CA ASP A 189 -24.43 -1.16 -16.24
C ASP A 189 -23.44 -0.30 -15.43
N LEU A 190 -22.27 -0.83 -15.06
CA LEU A 190 -21.16 -0.03 -14.51
C LEU A 190 -20.32 0.67 -15.59
N GLN A 191 -20.34 0.17 -16.84
CA GLN A 191 -19.55 0.73 -17.94
C GLN A 191 -19.88 2.20 -18.27
N PRO A 192 -21.15 2.64 -18.22
CA PRO A 192 -21.47 4.06 -18.34
C PRO A 192 -20.77 4.93 -17.30
N VAL A 193 -20.67 4.47 -16.04
CA VAL A 193 -19.97 5.21 -14.98
C VAL A 193 -18.46 5.27 -15.25
N LYS A 194 -17.85 4.15 -15.68
CA LYS A 194 -16.43 4.12 -16.08
C LYS A 194 -16.15 5.07 -17.26
N THR A 195 -17.05 5.10 -18.24
CA THR A 195 -16.97 5.98 -19.41
C THR A 195 -17.16 7.45 -19.02
N GLU A 196 -18.14 7.76 -18.18
CA GLU A 196 -18.37 9.11 -17.63
C GLU A 196 -17.15 9.61 -16.86
N PHE A 197 -16.51 8.74 -16.05
CA PHE A 197 -15.26 9.06 -15.35
C PHE A 197 -14.15 9.43 -16.33
N LYS A 198 -13.88 8.57 -17.31
CA LYS A 198 -12.87 8.79 -18.34
C LYS A 198 -13.12 10.10 -19.11
N GLN A 199 -14.36 10.37 -19.49
CA GLN A 199 -14.73 11.60 -20.19
C GLN A 199 -14.59 12.85 -19.31
N ALA A 200 -14.94 12.76 -18.02
CA ALA A 200 -14.77 13.85 -17.06
C ALA A 200 -13.29 14.19 -16.87
N VAL A 201 -12.45 13.16 -16.68
CA VAL A 201 -10.99 13.31 -16.57
C VAL A 201 -10.40 13.92 -17.85
N ALA A 202 -10.78 13.43 -19.02
CA ALA A 202 -10.37 14.01 -20.29
C ALA A 202 -10.84 15.47 -20.47
N GLY A 203 -12.06 15.79 -20.03
CA GLY A 203 -12.58 17.16 -20.01
C GLY A 203 -11.74 18.12 -19.16
N ARG A 204 -11.36 17.69 -17.95
CA ARG A 204 -10.49 18.47 -17.07
C ARG A 204 -9.08 18.62 -17.64
N ALA A 205 -8.50 17.53 -18.13
CA ALA A 205 -7.18 17.54 -18.76
C ALA A 205 -7.10 18.53 -19.92
N ARG A 206 -8.12 18.57 -20.80
CA ARG A 206 -8.21 19.59 -21.87
C ARG A 206 -8.23 21.01 -21.32
N THR A 207 -8.99 21.25 -20.27
CA THR A 207 -9.04 22.58 -19.63
C THR A 207 -7.65 23.01 -19.13
N TYR A 208 -6.87 22.07 -18.56
CA TYR A 208 -5.49 22.33 -18.11
C TYR A 208 -4.55 22.54 -19.28
N LEU A 209 -4.64 21.74 -20.34
CA LEU A 209 -3.86 21.93 -21.56
C LEU A 209 -4.15 23.27 -22.24
N ASP A 210 -5.42 23.70 -22.30
CA ASP A 210 -5.82 25.01 -22.83
C ASP A 210 -5.28 26.16 -21.97
N ALA A 211 -5.28 26.00 -20.64
CA ALA A 211 -4.68 26.96 -19.73
C ALA A 211 -3.16 27.05 -19.94
N ASN A 212 -2.47 25.90 -19.98
CA ASN A 212 -1.03 25.84 -20.17
C ASN A 212 -0.61 26.40 -21.53
N ARG A 213 -1.34 26.11 -22.62
CA ARG A 213 -1.09 26.69 -23.93
C ARG A 213 -1.16 28.21 -23.91
N ARG A 214 -2.22 28.76 -23.31
CA ARG A 214 -2.38 30.22 -23.17
C ARG A 214 -1.25 30.83 -22.34
N THR A 215 -0.81 30.17 -21.27
CA THR A 215 0.33 30.61 -20.47
C THR A 215 1.62 30.62 -21.30
N VAL A 216 1.92 29.56 -22.04
CA VAL A 216 3.09 29.49 -22.93
C VAL A 216 3.07 30.64 -23.95
N GLU A 217 1.94 30.87 -24.62
CA GLU A 217 1.81 31.93 -25.62
C GLU A 217 1.93 33.33 -25.01
N THR A 218 1.40 33.50 -23.79
CA THR A 218 1.54 34.74 -23.02
C THR A 218 3.00 35.01 -22.65
N GLU A 219 3.72 34.01 -22.15
CA GLU A 219 5.13 34.15 -21.77
C GLU A 219 6.02 34.39 -23.00
N LEU A 220 5.80 33.68 -24.11
CA LEU A 220 6.50 33.95 -25.37
C LEU A 220 6.30 35.40 -25.84
N LYS A 221 5.09 35.96 -25.67
CA LYS A 221 4.81 37.36 -26.00
C LYS A 221 5.42 38.34 -24.99
N ARG A 222 5.28 38.06 -23.69
CA ARG A 222 5.80 38.85 -22.56
C ARG A 222 7.29 39.09 -22.68
N TYR A 223 8.02 38.10 -23.16
CA TYR A 223 9.47 38.18 -23.37
C TYR A 223 9.84 38.50 -24.82
N GLY A 224 8.90 38.75 -25.73
CA GLY A 224 9.20 39.03 -27.15
C GLY A 224 9.95 37.91 -27.86
N LEU A 225 9.68 36.66 -27.49
CA LEU A 225 10.33 35.46 -28.03
C LEU A 225 9.60 34.91 -29.28
N ASN A 226 8.43 35.45 -29.60
CA ASN A 226 7.70 35.12 -30.83
C ASN A 226 8.43 35.59 -32.09
N ASP A 227 9.18 36.69 -31.98
CA ASP A 227 10.04 37.22 -33.04
C ASP A 227 11.37 37.66 -32.42
N MET A 228 12.30 36.72 -32.33
CA MET A 228 13.64 36.98 -31.81
C MET A 228 14.48 37.91 -32.71
N GLY A 229 14.04 38.18 -33.94
CA GLY A 229 14.68 39.13 -34.85
C GLY A 229 14.31 40.58 -34.55
N ALA A 230 13.16 40.81 -33.91
CA ALA A 230 12.73 42.13 -33.50
C ALA A 230 13.47 42.59 -32.23
N THR A 231 13.82 43.88 -32.17
CA THR A 231 14.34 44.47 -30.94
C THR A 231 13.26 44.43 -29.85
N PRO A 232 13.53 43.89 -28.65
CA PRO A 232 12.54 43.83 -27.59
C PRO A 232 12.12 45.24 -27.16
N SER A 233 10.84 45.41 -26.81
CA SER A 233 10.38 46.66 -26.20
C SER A 233 11.11 46.92 -24.87
N PRO A 234 11.16 48.17 -24.38
CA PRO A 234 11.77 48.47 -23.08
C PRO A 234 11.14 47.73 -21.89
N GLU A 235 9.88 47.32 -22.02
CA GLU A 235 9.19 46.48 -21.03
C GLU A 235 9.65 45.02 -21.17
N GLN A 236 9.64 44.46 -22.38
CA GLN A 236 10.13 43.10 -22.63
C GLN A 236 11.59 42.93 -22.21
N ALA A 237 12.44 43.92 -22.44
CA ALA A 237 13.83 43.90 -22.01
C ALA A 237 13.97 43.81 -20.48
N ARG A 238 13.13 44.55 -19.73
CA ARG A 238 13.09 44.48 -18.26
C ARG A 238 12.58 43.12 -17.78
N GLU A 239 11.50 42.63 -18.38
CA GLU A 239 10.93 41.32 -18.06
C GLU A 239 11.93 40.17 -18.31
N ARG A 240 12.73 40.25 -19.39
CA ARG A 240 13.81 39.29 -19.66
C ARG A 240 14.87 39.31 -18.55
N GLU A 241 15.29 40.50 -18.11
CA GLU A 241 16.28 40.67 -17.04
C GLU A 241 15.77 40.12 -15.70
N ASP A 242 14.51 40.41 -15.38
CA ASP A 242 13.83 39.89 -14.19
C ASP A 242 13.72 38.36 -14.21
N LEU A 243 13.40 37.76 -15.37
CA LEU A 243 13.36 36.31 -15.56
C LEU A 243 14.74 35.68 -15.35
N MET A 244 15.80 36.27 -15.90
CA MET A 244 17.18 35.78 -15.73
C MET A 244 17.63 35.85 -14.27
N THR A 245 17.30 36.94 -13.58
CA THR A 245 17.57 37.08 -12.14
C THR A 245 16.83 36.00 -11.35
N ALA A 246 15.56 35.76 -11.68
CA ALA A 246 14.75 34.72 -11.06
C ALA A 246 15.28 33.31 -11.36
N SER A 247 15.76 33.03 -12.58
CA SER A 247 16.31 31.72 -12.93
C SER A 247 17.52 31.37 -12.08
N ILE A 248 18.41 32.35 -11.83
CA ILE A 248 19.57 32.19 -10.96
C ILE A 248 19.15 31.85 -9.52
N ALA A 249 18.14 32.56 -8.99
CA ALA A 249 17.62 32.32 -7.65
C ALA A 249 16.98 30.93 -7.52
N VAL A 250 16.16 30.53 -8.50
CA VAL A 250 15.54 29.20 -8.56
C VAL A 250 16.59 28.10 -8.68
N ASN A 251 17.63 28.29 -9.49
CA ASN A 251 18.69 27.32 -9.65
C ASN A 251 19.47 27.10 -8.34
N LYS A 252 19.84 28.19 -7.65
CA LYS A 252 20.47 28.12 -6.32
C LYS A 252 19.57 27.42 -5.30
N ALA A 253 18.28 27.74 -5.29
CA ALA A 253 17.32 27.12 -4.38
C ALA A 253 17.14 25.62 -4.65
N LYS A 254 17.04 25.20 -5.92
CA LYS A 254 17.00 23.78 -6.30
C LYS A 254 18.26 23.02 -5.88
N ASN A 255 19.44 23.61 -6.08
CA ASN A 255 20.69 23.01 -5.62
C ASN A 255 20.74 22.88 -4.09
N ALA A 256 20.20 23.87 -3.36
CA ALA A 256 20.06 23.79 -1.91
C ALA A 256 19.09 22.69 -1.47
N VAL A 257 17.95 22.53 -2.15
CA VAL A 257 17.00 21.42 -1.90
C VAL A 257 17.70 20.07 -2.05
N LYS A 258 18.38 19.83 -3.18
CA LYS A 258 19.13 18.60 -3.43
C LYS A 258 20.20 18.34 -2.36
N ALA A 259 20.95 19.37 -1.97
CA ALA A 259 21.95 19.26 -0.91
C ALA A 259 21.32 18.86 0.44
N LEU A 260 20.17 19.46 0.79
CA LEU A 260 19.44 19.15 2.02
C LEU A 260 18.85 17.73 2.02
N GLU A 261 18.34 17.22 0.89
CA GLU A 261 17.85 15.83 0.75
C GLU A 261 18.94 14.77 0.96
N THR A 262 20.21 15.14 0.74
CA THR A 262 21.37 14.27 1.02
C THR A 262 21.99 14.50 2.40
N MET A 263 21.49 15.48 3.16
CA MET A 263 22.04 15.84 4.46
C MET A 263 21.68 14.80 5.52
N LEU A 264 22.62 14.49 6.40
CA LEU A 264 22.40 13.66 7.57
C LEU A 264 21.78 14.51 8.69
N VAL A 265 20.71 14.01 9.31
CA VAL A 265 19.93 14.69 10.35
C VAL A 265 19.64 13.77 11.52
N GLY A 266 19.78 14.31 12.72
CA GLY A 266 19.49 13.59 13.95
C GLY A 266 20.13 12.20 14.03
N TYR A 267 19.56 11.35 14.88
CA TYR A 267 20.02 9.98 15.05
C TYR A 267 18.82 9.03 15.10
N THR A 268 18.92 7.90 14.41
CA THR A 268 18.11 6.71 14.68
C THR A 268 18.88 5.81 15.64
N HIS A 269 18.15 5.15 16.54
CA HIS A 269 18.75 4.22 17.49
C HIS A 269 18.67 2.81 16.91
N VAL A 270 19.83 2.24 16.60
CA VAL A 270 19.95 0.84 16.20
C VAL A 270 20.37 0.05 17.42
N VAL A 271 19.49 -0.83 17.88
CA VAL A 271 19.82 -1.78 18.93
C VAL A 271 20.55 -2.93 18.27
N ASN A 272 21.89 -2.97 18.42
CA ASN A 272 22.65 -4.13 17.98
C ASN A 272 22.33 -5.29 18.91
N PRO A 273 21.79 -6.42 18.38
CA PRO A 273 21.65 -7.61 19.19
C PRO A 273 23.04 -8.04 19.67
N PRO A 274 23.20 -8.43 20.95
CA PRO A 274 24.48 -8.91 21.48
C PRO A 274 25.02 -10.02 20.58
N GLY A 275 26.23 -9.84 20.07
CA GLY A 275 26.71 -10.54 18.87
C GLY A 275 26.70 -12.07 18.95
N GLY A 276 26.04 -12.71 17.99
CA GLY A 276 26.17 -14.13 17.66
C GLY A 276 27.43 -14.46 16.83
N GLY A 277 28.51 -13.70 17.02
CA GLY A 277 29.81 -14.00 16.41
C GLY A 277 30.43 -15.22 17.10
N ARG A 278 30.64 -16.32 16.36
CA ARG A 278 31.07 -17.63 16.88
C ARG A 278 32.42 -17.65 17.63
N ASP A 279 33.16 -16.54 17.66
CA ASP A 279 34.52 -16.48 18.19
C ASP A 279 34.68 -15.62 19.46
N HIS A 280 33.60 -15.13 20.09
CA HIS A 280 33.70 -14.44 21.37
C HIS A 280 33.65 -15.41 22.56
N PRO A 281 34.65 -15.41 23.46
CA PRO A 281 34.71 -16.33 24.60
C PRO A 281 33.54 -16.11 25.57
N VAL A 282 32.83 -17.20 25.83
CA VAL A 282 31.66 -17.31 26.71
C VAL A 282 32.02 -16.84 28.13
N GLY A 283 31.58 -15.63 28.54
CA GLY A 283 31.87 -15.19 29.91
C GLY A 283 31.39 -13.81 30.38
N ARG A 284 30.89 -12.91 29.51
CA ARG A 284 30.26 -11.65 29.96
C ARG A 284 28.97 -11.37 29.20
N PRO A 285 27.85 -11.08 29.89
CA PRO A 285 26.67 -10.52 29.24
C PRO A 285 27.01 -9.09 28.79
N GLU A 286 27.34 -8.92 27.51
CA GLU A 286 27.42 -7.58 26.92
C GLU A 286 25.99 -7.04 26.79
N SER A 287 25.69 -5.96 27.53
CA SER A 287 24.46 -5.21 27.37
C SER A 287 24.33 -4.75 25.92
N ALA A 288 23.17 -4.99 25.29
CA ALA A 288 22.87 -4.53 23.93
C ALA A 288 23.31 -3.07 23.76
N ARG A 289 24.32 -2.85 22.92
CA ARG A 289 24.78 -1.50 22.62
C ARG A 289 23.74 -0.88 21.71
N THR A 290 23.09 0.16 22.21
CA THR A 290 22.30 1.04 21.37
C THR A 290 23.29 1.94 20.65
N GLU A 291 23.53 1.67 19.38
CA GLU A 291 24.36 2.51 18.55
C GLU A 291 23.47 3.54 17.85
N ARG A 292 24.01 4.74 17.65
CA ARG A 292 23.30 5.83 16.98
C ARG A 292 23.73 5.89 15.53
N CYS A 293 22.77 5.76 14.62
CA CYS A 293 22.97 5.92 13.20
C CYS A 293 22.53 7.32 12.78
N ALA A 294 23.33 8.01 11.97
CA ALA A 294 22.86 9.24 11.35
C ALA A 294 21.79 8.91 10.30
N ALA A 295 20.64 9.57 10.36
CA ALA A 295 19.58 9.36 9.39
C ALA A 295 19.71 10.33 8.21
N GLN A 296 19.40 9.90 6.99
CA GLN A 296 19.26 10.82 5.86
C GLN A 296 17.99 11.66 6.05
N PHE A 297 18.03 12.92 5.65
CA PHE A 297 16.88 13.81 5.73
C PHE A 297 15.75 13.35 4.80
N ASP A 298 14.61 13.00 5.40
CA ASP A 298 13.33 12.79 4.72
C ASP A 298 12.40 13.98 5.03
N PRO A 299 12.02 14.81 4.05
CA PRO A 299 11.15 15.95 4.31
C PRO A 299 9.74 15.56 4.80
N THR A 300 9.31 14.31 4.66
CA THR A 300 7.96 13.86 5.02
C THR A 300 7.85 13.35 6.44
N ALA A 301 8.95 12.88 7.04
CA ALA A 301 8.96 12.31 8.37
C ALA A 301 10.29 12.55 9.11
N PRO A 302 10.26 12.90 10.41
CA PRO A 302 11.46 12.92 11.23
C PRO A 302 12.03 11.52 11.44
N PRO A 303 13.34 11.38 11.72
CA PRO A 303 13.94 10.11 12.11
C PRO A 303 13.16 9.49 13.27
N GLN A 304 12.61 8.29 13.06
CA GLN A 304 11.85 7.63 14.10
C GLN A 304 12.80 7.05 15.15
N ALA A 305 12.52 7.29 16.44
CA ALA A 305 13.30 6.74 17.56
C ALA A 305 13.10 5.23 17.79
N GLY A 306 12.66 4.50 16.77
CA GLY A 306 12.37 3.06 16.84
C GLY A 306 13.55 2.19 16.46
N ASN A 307 13.48 0.91 16.85
CA ASN A 307 14.45 -0.14 16.53
C ASN A 307 14.52 -0.37 15.01
N VAL A 308 15.27 0.46 14.29
CA VAL A 308 15.64 0.16 12.91
C VAL A 308 16.52 -1.09 12.97
N SER A 309 16.17 -2.12 12.20
CA SER A 309 16.95 -3.36 12.20
C SER A 309 18.38 -3.09 11.75
N ALA A 310 19.37 -3.63 12.45
CA ALA A 310 20.80 -3.52 12.08
C ALA A 310 21.12 -4.02 10.65
N HIS A 311 20.17 -4.64 9.96
CA HIS A 311 20.27 -5.05 8.54
C HIS A 311 19.91 -3.95 7.54
N ASP A 312 19.41 -2.80 7.98
CA ASP A 312 19.22 -1.66 7.08
C ASP A 312 20.59 -1.05 6.72
N LEU A 313 21.14 -1.50 5.59
CA LEU A 313 22.45 -1.11 5.04
C LEU A 313 22.58 0.40 4.76
N SER A 314 21.50 1.17 4.93
CA SER A 314 21.53 2.63 4.81
C SER A 314 22.09 3.35 6.05
N CYS A 315 22.30 2.65 7.19
CA CYS A 315 22.91 3.28 8.36
C CYS A 315 24.36 3.70 8.07
N ARG A 316 24.60 5.02 8.09
CA ARG A 316 25.96 5.58 8.18
C ARG A 316 26.30 5.80 9.64
N TRP A 317 27.26 5.02 10.13
CA TRP A 317 27.87 5.24 11.44
C TRP A 317 28.49 6.64 11.45
N ALA A 318 27.90 7.53 12.24
CA ALA A 318 28.48 8.83 12.53
C ALA A 318 29.19 8.76 13.87
N ASP A 319 30.31 9.49 13.99
CA ASP A 319 30.95 9.73 15.27
C ASP A 319 29.92 10.37 16.22
N GLU A 320 29.81 9.88 17.46
CA GLU A 320 28.88 10.44 18.46
C GLU A 320 29.16 11.91 18.77
N SER A 321 30.37 12.39 18.47
CA SER A 321 30.75 13.80 18.58
C SER A 321 30.31 14.65 17.38
N ALA A 322 29.77 14.06 16.31
CA ALA A 322 29.28 14.79 15.17
C ALA A 322 28.03 15.61 15.56
N ALA A 323 28.19 16.93 15.55
CA ALA A 323 27.05 17.85 15.70
C ALA A 323 26.22 17.84 14.41
N LEU A 324 25.30 16.86 14.30
CA LEU A 324 24.33 16.80 13.21
C LEU A 324 23.20 17.82 13.46
N PRO A 325 22.71 18.50 12.41
CA PRO A 325 21.54 19.36 12.54
C PRO A 325 20.31 18.52 12.89
N SER A 326 19.36 19.14 13.59
CA SER A 326 18.07 18.50 13.85
C SER A 326 17.24 18.40 12.56
N TRP A 327 16.33 17.42 12.52
CA TRP A 327 15.40 17.29 11.39
C TRP A 327 14.56 18.57 11.20
N ASP A 328 14.08 19.18 12.27
CA ASP A 328 13.27 20.41 12.20
C ASP A 328 14.05 21.58 11.58
N GLU A 329 15.34 21.73 11.92
CA GLU A 329 16.20 22.76 11.34
C GLU A 329 16.41 22.54 9.84
N VAL A 330 16.71 21.31 9.42
CA VAL A 330 16.88 20.97 7.99
C VAL A 330 15.55 21.11 7.26
N LYS A 331 14.43 20.65 7.83
CA LYS A 331 13.08 20.80 7.27
C LYS A 331 12.69 22.25 7.09
N LYS A 332 13.00 23.12 8.05
CA LYS A 332 12.76 24.56 7.96
C LYS A 332 13.51 25.19 6.79
N ASN A 333 14.79 24.83 6.59
CA ASN A 333 15.58 25.34 5.48
C ASN A 333 15.15 24.75 4.13
N TYR A 334 14.77 23.48 4.11
CA TYR A 334 14.19 22.81 2.95
C TYR A 334 12.91 23.54 2.50
N ASN A 335 11.97 23.78 3.43
CA ASN A 335 10.73 24.50 3.16
C ASN A 335 10.99 25.94 2.67
N ARG A 336 12.02 26.62 3.18
CA ARG A 336 12.43 27.95 2.69
C ARG A 336 12.94 27.88 1.25
N ALA A 337 13.82 26.94 0.93
CA ALA A 337 14.35 26.76 -0.43
C ALA A 337 13.21 26.42 -1.41
N HIS A 338 12.31 25.50 -1.05
CA HIS A 338 11.09 25.23 -1.80
C HIS A 338 10.20 26.47 -1.96
N GLY A 339 10.03 27.25 -0.89
CA GLY A 339 9.28 28.50 -0.94
C GLY A 339 9.82 29.49 -1.97
N VAL A 340 11.15 29.59 -2.11
CA VAL A 340 11.81 30.40 -3.15
C VAL A 340 11.51 29.88 -4.55
N VAL A 341 11.65 28.56 -4.76
CA VAL A 341 11.30 27.92 -6.04
C VAL A 341 9.85 28.24 -6.40
N ASN A 342 8.91 27.95 -5.50
CA ASN A 342 7.48 28.14 -5.70
C ASN A 342 7.08 29.60 -5.92
N HIS A 343 7.72 30.54 -5.21
CA HIS A 343 7.48 31.97 -5.40
C HIS A 343 7.82 32.40 -6.84
N TYR A 344 9.02 32.07 -7.31
CA TYR A 344 9.49 32.50 -8.62
C TYR A 344 8.82 31.75 -9.77
N THR A 345 8.55 30.45 -9.64
CA THR A 345 7.83 29.69 -10.69
C THR A 345 6.39 30.13 -10.84
N ARG A 346 5.71 30.58 -9.77
CA ARG A 346 4.38 31.21 -9.86
C ARG A 346 4.41 32.58 -10.52
N ARG A 347 5.45 33.38 -10.25
CA ARG A 347 5.61 34.73 -10.85
C ARG A 347 6.05 34.68 -12.31
N TYR A 348 6.88 33.70 -12.65
CA TYR A 348 7.47 33.50 -13.98
C TYR A 348 7.25 32.05 -14.45
N PRO A 349 6.06 31.73 -15.00
CA PRO A 349 5.76 30.39 -15.48
C PRO A 349 6.75 29.84 -16.51
N ALA A 350 7.46 30.68 -17.27
CA ALA A 350 8.56 30.24 -18.14
C ALA A 350 9.66 29.45 -17.41
N LEU A 351 9.87 29.68 -16.10
CA LEU A 351 10.81 28.89 -15.30
C LEU A 351 10.34 27.45 -15.06
N VAL A 352 9.04 27.17 -15.14
CA VAL A 352 8.50 25.80 -15.07
C VAL A 352 8.85 25.03 -16.33
N ALA A 353 8.83 25.69 -17.51
CA ALA A 353 9.23 25.09 -18.78
C ALA A 353 10.71 24.70 -18.81
N LEU A 354 11.57 25.39 -18.04
CA LEU A 354 12.97 25.02 -17.78
C LEU A 354 13.07 23.82 -16.80
N ARG A 355 12.28 22.78 -17.08
CA ARG A 355 12.07 21.61 -16.21
C ARG A 355 13.36 20.80 -15.98
N GLU A 356 14.20 20.71 -17.00
CA GLU A 356 15.48 20.01 -16.94
C GLU A 356 16.51 20.89 -16.25
N ASP A 357 17.11 20.39 -15.17
CA ASP A 357 18.06 21.17 -14.38
C ASP A 357 19.28 21.57 -15.21
N THR A 358 19.64 20.82 -16.25
CA THR A 358 20.69 21.18 -17.23
C THR A 358 20.35 22.49 -17.94
N VAL A 359 19.15 22.60 -18.52
CA VAL A 359 18.72 23.80 -19.25
C VAL A 359 18.58 24.99 -18.29
N LEU A 360 18.02 24.79 -17.09
CA LEU A 360 17.96 25.84 -16.07
C LEU A 360 19.35 26.30 -15.64
N ASN A 361 20.30 25.37 -15.45
CA ASN A 361 21.69 25.67 -15.13
C ASN A 361 22.35 26.47 -16.26
N ASP A 362 22.11 26.11 -17.51
CA ASP A 362 22.69 26.78 -18.68
C ASP A 362 22.12 28.19 -18.86
N VAL A 363 20.80 28.38 -18.70
CA VAL A 363 20.19 29.72 -18.66
C VAL A 363 20.80 30.55 -17.52
N SER A 364 20.93 29.97 -16.33
CA SER A 364 21.43 30.67 -15.14
C SER A 364 22.92 31.02 -15.25
N ARG A 365 23.76 30.12 -15.77
CA ARG A 365 25.18 30.39 -16.02
C ARG A 365 25.35 31.47 -17.07
N THR A 366 24.64 31.35 -18.19
CA THR A 366 24.74 32.30 -19.29
C THR A 366 24.27 33.69 -18.86
N ALA A 367 23.24 33.76 -18.02
CA ALA A 367 22.76 35.02 -17.42
C ALA A 367 23.79 35.70 -16.49
N VAL A 368 24.48 34.94 -15.64
CA VAL A 368 25.49 35.50 -14.70
C VAL A 368 26.75 35.95 -15.42
N SER A 369 27.15 35.23 -16.47
CA SER A 369 28.47 35.39 -17.08
C SER A 369 28.54 36.43 -18.20
N SER A 370 27.42 36.97 -18.69
CA SER A 370 27.43 37.88 -19.85
C SER A 370 27.03 39.31 -19.51
N GLU A 371 28.01 40.19 -19.33
CA GLU A 371 27.81 41.62 -19.64
C GLU A 371 27.49 41.80 -21.15
N GLU A 372 27.91 40.82 -21.97
CA GLU A 372 27.74 40.81 -23.41
C GLU A 372 26.28 40.53 -23.84
N PRO A 373 25.74 41.32 -24.79
CA PRO A 373 24.41 41.08 -25.38
C PRO A 373 24.20 39.68 -25.96
N ALA A 374 25.26 39.01 -26.41
CA ALA A 374 25.20 37.68 -27.01
C ALA A 374 24.80 36.58 -26.02
N GLY A 375 25.31 36.61 -24.78
CA GLY A 375 24.95 35.62 -23.76
C GLY A 375 23.48 35.74 -23.35
N ARG A 376 22.99 36.96 -23.12
CA ARG A 376 21.56 37.21 -22.84
C ARG A 376 20.66 36.72 -23.98
N LEU A 377 21.08 36.90 -25.24
CA LEU A 377 20.34 36.38 -26.38
C LEU A 377 20.29 34.85 -26.39
N MET A 378 21.41 34.19 -26.10
CA MET A 378 21.48 32.72 -26.00
C MET A 378 20.61 32.18 -24.87
N ALA A 379 20.64 32.81 -23.68
CA ALA A 379 19.77 32.44 -22.56
C ALA A 379 18.28 32.54 -22.95
N MET A 380 17.89 33.61 -23.65
CA MET A 380 16.51 33.78 -24.13
C MET A 380 16.13 32.80 -25.23
N GLN A 381 17.09 32.36 -26.05
CA GLN A 381 16.86 31.30 -27.01
C GLN A 381 16.56 29.96 -26.32
N LEU A 382 17.29 29.60 -25.27
CA LEU A 382 17.01 28.40 -24.47
C LEU A 382 15.61 28.46 -23.82
N VAL A 383 15.21 29.61 -23.28
CA VAL A 383 13.86 29.82 -22.75
C VAL A 383 12.80 29.64 -23.84
N ARG A 384 13.02 30.19 -25.04
CA ARG A 384 12.11 30.04 -26.17
C ARG A 384 11.98 28.58 -26.61
N GLU A 385 13.09 27.86 -26.70
CA GLU A 385 13.12 26.44 -27.08
C GLU A 385 12.33 25.61 -26.05
N ALA A 386 12.58 25.81 -24.76
CA ALA A 386 11.82 25.15 -23.69
C ALA A 386 10.31 25.42 -23.75
N LEU A 387 9.90 26.68 -23.99
CA LEU A 387 8.48 27.04 -24.15
C LEU A 387 7.85 26.39 -25.40
N ASN A 388 8.57 26.33 -26.52
CA ASN A 388 8.09 25.68 -27.73
C ASN A 388 8.01 24.15 -27.57
N ASP A 389 8.95 23.55 -26.85
CA ASP A 389 8.90 22.13 -26.50
C ASP A 389 7.70 21.83 -25.61
N THR A 390 7.40 22.67 -24.61
CA THR A 390 6.16 22.57 -23.82
C THR A 390 4.93 22.68 -24.71
N LYS A 391 4.89 23.60 -25.67
CA LYS A 391 3.79 23.70 -26.65
C LYS A 391 3.65 22.44 -27.50
N GLY A 392 4.75 21.89 -28.00
CA GLY A 392 4.75 20.64 -28.78
C GLY A 392 4.30 19.43 -27.95
N ASN A 393 4.66 19.38 -26.67
CA ASN A 393 4.16 18.38 -25.73
C ASN A 393 2.65 18.53 -25.50
N ILE A 394 2.16 19.76 -25.31
CA ILE A 394 0.73 20.05 -25.19
C ILE A 394 -0.04 19.51 -26.41
N ASP A 395 0.45 19.75 -27.62
CA ASP A 395 -0.16 19.25 -28.86
C ASP A 395 -0.22 17.71 -28.92
N LYS A 396 0.86 17.03 -28.54
CA LYS A 396 0.90 15.55 -28.48
C LYS A 396 -0.09 15.01 -27.44
N THR A 397 -0.08 15.57 -26.24
CA THR A 397 -0.97 15.13 -25.15
C THR A 397 -2.44 15.42 -25.46
N TYR A 398 -2.76 16.49 -26.19
CA TYR A 398 -4.10 16.72 -26.71
C TYR A 398 -4.62 15.56 -27.56
N GLY A 399 -3.78 14.98 -28.41
CA GLY A 399 -4.13 13.82 -29.23
C GLY A 399 -4.52 12.62 -28.37
N LEU A 400 -3.73 12.34 -27.33
CA LEU A 400 -3.96 11.23 -26.40
C LEU A 400 -5.22 11.43 -25.55
N VAL A 401 -5.44 12.64 -25.03
CA VAL A 401 -6.63 12.97 -24.22
C VAL A 401 -7.91 12.94 -25.06
N ASN A 402 -7.84 13.25 -26.35
CA ASN A 402 -8.99 13.25 -27.26
C ASN A 402 -9.30 11.89 -27.89
N ASP A 403 -8.44 10.89 -27.72
CA ASP A 403 -8.74 9.56 -28.21
C ASP A 403 -9.91 8.97 -27.41
N ALA A 404 -11.09 8.93 -28.02
CA ALA A 404 -12.29 8.39 -27.41
C ALA A 404 -12.15 6.90 -27.04
N LYS A 405 -11.26 6.17 -27.73
CA LYS A 405 -10.97 4.76 -27.46
C LYS A 405 -9.80 4.62 -26.48
N GLY A 406 -8.80 5.48 -26.56
CA GLY A 406 -7.59 5.43 -25.74
C GLY A 406 -7.84 5.65 -24.26
N ASP A 407 -7.17 4.89 -23.40
CA ASP A 407 -7.38 4.91 -21.95
C ASP A 407 -6.45 5.87 -21.21
N PHE A 408 -5.72 6.73 -21.93
CA PHE A 408 -4.82 7.74 -21.38
C PHE A 408 -5.44 8.59 -20.23
N PRO A 409 -6.72 8.99 -20.24
CA PRO A 409 -7.31 9.69 -19.10
C PRO A 409 -7.27 8.88 -17.79
N LEU A 410 -7.22 7.55 -17.83
CA LEU A 410 -7.09 6.67 -16.66
C LEU A 410 -5.66 6.61 -16.11
N GLU A 411 -4.69 7.27 -16.75
CA GLU A 411 -3.33 7.44 -16.22
C GLU A 411 -3.19 8.71 -15.38
N LEU A 412 -4.07 9.70 -15.59
CA LEU A 412 -4.02 11.07 -15.03
C LEU A 412 -4.34 11.18 -13.52
N GLN A 413 -3.57 10.49 -12.67
CA GLN A 413 -3.80 10.39 -11.22
C GLN A 413 -4.01 11.74 -10.49
N PRO A 414 -3.22 12.81 -10.75
CA PRO A 414 -3.46 14.09 -10.08
C PRO A 414 -4.88 14.62 -10.32
N ILE A 415 -5.40 14.41 -11.54
CA ILE A 415 -6.77 14.80 -11.89
C ILE A 415 -7.79 13.89 -11.22
N HIS A 416 -7.53 12.58 -11.11
CA HIS A 416 -8.42 11.64 -10.40
C HIS A 416 -8.60 12.05 -8.93
N GLU A 417 -7.50 12.35 -8.25
CA GLU A 417 -7.49 12.77 -6.85
C GLU A 417 -8.28 14.06 -6.66
N GLN A 418 -8.08 15.04 -7.55
CA GLN A 418 -8.87 16.27 -7.56
C GLN A 418 -10.37 16.01 -7.79
N PHE A 419 -10.74 15.11 -8.70
CA PHE A 419 -12.15 14.76 -8.93
C PHE A 419 -12.78 14.15 -7.69
N PHE A 420 -12.10 13.19 -7.05
CA PHE A 420 -12.64 12.52 -5.86
C PHE A 420 -12.80 13.47 -4.66
N LEU A 421 -11.98 14.50 -4.56
CA LEU A 421 -12.07 15.50 -3.48
C LEU A 421 -13.08 16.61 -3.78
N SER A 422 -13.05 17.15 -5.00
CA SER A 422 -13.70 18.43 -5.31
C SER A 422 -15.01 18.31 -6.08
N ASP A 423 -15.17 17.30 -6.95
CA ASP A 423 -16.30 17.24 -7.87
C ASP A 423 -17.53 16.57 -7.21
N PRO A 424 -18.67 17.27 -7.08
CA PRO A 424 -19.87 16.70 -6.47
C PRO A 424 -20.36 15.41 -7.12
N ALA A 425 -20.20 15.23 -8.43
CA ALA A 425 -20.63 14.03 -9.14
C ALA A 425 -19.81 12.79 -8.78
N TRP A 426 -18.59 13.00 -8.26
CA TRP A 426 -17.65 11.96 -7.82
C TRP A 426 -17.49 11.92 -6.30
N ARG A 427 -18.29 12.65 -5.52
CA ARG A 427 -18.33 12.51 -4.05
C ARG A 427 -19.06 11.26 -3.57
N ASP A 428 -19.90 10.66 -4.42
CA ASP A 428 -20.57 9.39 -4.11
C ASP A 428 -19.52 8.27 -3.94
N PRO A 429 -19.40 7.63 -2.76
CA PRO A 429 -18.35 6.65 -2.49
C PRO A 429 -18.37 5.46 -3.46
N PHE A 430 -19.55 5.05 -3.94
CA PHE A 430 -19.66 3.93 -4.86
C PHE A 430 -19.19 4.30 -6.27
N ARG A 431 -19.55 5.49 -6.79
CA ARG A 431 -18.97 6.01 -8.03
C ARG A 431 -17.45 6.13 -7.96
N GLN A 432 -16.88 6.58 -6.83
CA GLN A 432 -15.42 6.58 -6.64
C GLN A 432 -14.84 5.17 -6.71
N MET A 433 -15.52 4.19 -6.10
CA MET A 433 -15.07 2.80 -6.13
C MET A 433 -15.07 2.23 -7.55
N VAL A 434 -16.10 2.52 -8.35
CA VAL A 434 -16.17 2.15 -9.78
C VAL A 434 -15.07 2.84 -10.60
N ALA A 435 -14.83 4.13 -10.36
CA ALA A 435 -13.77 4.89 -11.03
C ALA A 435 -12.36 4.34 -10.70
N ARG A 436 -12.08 4.08 -9.41
CA ARG A 436 -10.82 3.46 -8.97
C ARG A 436 -10.65 2.06 -9.55
N GLN A 437 -11.74 1.29 -9.67
CA GLN A 437 -11.70 0.00 -10.34
C GLN A 437 -11.36 0.15 -11.83
N ALA A 438 -11.89 1.15 -12.54
CA ALA A 438 -11.51 1.43 -13.93
C ALA A 438 -10.02 1.72 -14.07
N VAL A 439 -9.45 2.53 -13.16
CA VAL A 439 -8.00 2.81 -13.12
C VAL A 439 -7.19 1.52 -12.86
N ARG A 440 -7.64 0.67 -11.94
CA ARG A 440 -6.99 -0.63 -11.66
C ARG A 440 -7.06 -1.60 -12.84
N GLU A 441 -8.20 -1.69 -13.51
CA GLU A 441 -8.39 -2.52 -14.70
C GLU A 441 -7.45 -2.07 -15.82
N HIS A 442 -7.33 -0.77 -16.04
CA HIS A 442 -6.36 -0.19 -16.99
C HIS A 442 -4.92 -0.60 -16.66
N GLY A 443 -4.47 -0.36 -15.43
CA GLY A 443 -3.12 -0.73 -15.00
C GLY A 443 -2.81 -2.23 -15.12
N ASN A 444 -3.80 -3.08 -14.86
CA ASN A 444 -3.66 -4.53 -15.03
C ASN A 444 -3.60 -4.93 -16.51
N VAL A 445 -4.46 -4.36 -17.37
CA VAL A 445 -4.48 -4.67 -18.80
C VAL A 445 -3.19 -4.23 -19.47
N GLU A 446 -2.64 -3.07 -19.11
CA GLU A 446 -1.35 -2.62 -19.64
C GLU A 446 -0.19 -3.49 -19.15
N PHE A 447 -0.19 -3.88 -17.88
CA PHE A 447 0.79 -4.85 -17.37
C PHE A 447 0.75 -6.16 -18.18
N TRP A 448 -0.44 -6.69 -18.48
CA TRP A 448 -0.58 -7.92 -19.25
C TRP A 448 -0.35 -7.74 -20.75
N ASN A 449 -0.69 -6.60 -21.36
CA ASN A 449 -0.40 -6.30 -22.77
C ASN A 449 1.12 -6.17 -22.98
N THR A 450 1.82 -5.57 -22.01
CA THR A 450 3.28 -5.50 -21.96
C THR A 450 3.91 -6.91 -21.95
N ILE A 451 3.25 -7.88 -21.32
CA ILE A 451 3.73 -9.29 -21.24
C ILE A 451 3.23 -10.16 -22.42
N GLY A 452 2.06 -9.89 -23.00
CA GLY A 452 1.30 -10.85 -23.81
C GLY A 452 1.12 -10.56 -25.31
N VAL A 453 1.24 -9.31 -25.77
CA VAL A 453 1.01 -8.96 -27.20
C VAL A 453 2.17 -8.14 -27.72
N SER A 454 3.15 -8.82 -28.31
CA SER A 454 4.42 -8.21 -28.72
C SER A 454 4.85 -8.64 -30.13
N ALA A 455 3.98 -8.42 -31.11
CA ALA A 455 4.34 -8.43 -32.52
C ALA A 455 3.62 -7.30 -33.26
N ILE A 456 4.40 -6.56 -34.07
CA ILE A 456 4.04 -5.51 -35.06
C ILE A 456 4.46 -4.07 -34.66
N GLY A 457 5.72 -3.75 -34.99
CA GLY A 457 6.19 -2.57 -35.78
C GLY A 457 5.92 -1.13 -35.33
N MET A 458 6.98 -0.35 -35.09
CA MET A 458 7.64 0.47 -36.12
C MET A 458 8.94 1.13 -35.65
N ALA A 459 9.82 1.35 -36.63
CA ALA A 459 11.05 2.11 -36.58
C ALA A 459 10.78 3.62 -36.60
N LEU A 460 11.33 4.40 -35.66
CA LEU A 460 11.53 5.85 -35.80
C LEU A 460 12.32 6.48 -34.62
N PHE A 461 13.61 6.15 -34.42
CA PHE A 461 14.46 6.97 -33.53
C PHE A 461 15.93 6.99 -33.99
N VAL A 462 16.28 7.99 -34.81
CA VAL A 462 17.67 8.31 -35.20
C VAL A 462 18.10 9.72 -34.73
N VAL A 463 17.32 10.40 -33.87
CA VAL A 463 17.68 11.76 -33.37
C VAL A 463 18.26 11.76 -31.95
N ALA A 464 18.32 10.60 -31.26
CA ALA A 464 18.77 10.54 -29.86
C ALA A 464 20.31 10.53 -29.65
N GLU A 465 21.13 10.38 -30.70
CA GLU A 465 22.59 10.19 -30.52
C GLU A 465 23.37 11.44 -30.09
N LEU A 466 22.79 12.65 -30.16
CA LEU A 466 23.46 13.90 -29.76
C LEU A 466 23.13 14.38 -28.33
N ALA A 467 22.09 13.85 -27.68
CA ALA A 467 21.67 14.29 -26.34
C ALA A 467 22.03 13.31 -25.21
N SER A 468 22.26 12.02 -25.50
CA SER A 468 22.41 10.98 -24.46
C SER A 468 23.84 10.44 -24.26
N GLY A 469 24.88 11.09 -24.79
CA GLY A 469 26.27 10.66 -24.59
C GLY A 469 26.58 9.22 -25.03
N GLY A 470 26.01 8.74 -26.14
CA GLY A 470 26.37 7.45 -26.77
C GLY A 470 25.81 6.18 -26.12
N LEU A 471 24.94 6.27 -25.11
CA LEU A 471 24.36 5.09 -24.45
C LEU A 471 23.34 4.34 -25.33
N ALA A 472 22.58 5.04 -26.17
CA ALA A 472 21.53 4.45 -27.01
C ALA A 472 22.08 3.33 -27.93
N THR A 473 23.24 3.54 -28.55
CA THR A 473 23.86 2.61 -29.50
C THR A 473 24.22 1.25 -28.86
N PHE A 474 24.54 1.22 -27.56
CA PHE A 474 24.82 -0.03 -26.82
C PHE A 474 23.56 -0.82 -26.50
N PHE A 475 22.44 -0.16 -26.21
CA PHE A 475 21.16 -0.82 -25.95
C PHE A 475 20.55 -1.39 -27.25
N PHE A 476 20.74 -0.72 -28.39
CA PHE A 476 20.23 -1.19 -29.69
C PHE A 476 21.04 -2.34 -30.30
N ALA A 477 22.35 -2.44 -30.03
CA ALA A 477 23.17 -3.55 -30.51
C ALA A 477 22.83 -4.89 -29.81
N ALA A 478 22.38 -4.84 -28.55
CA ALA A 478 21.92 -6.03 -27.81
C ALA A 478 20.46 -6.41 -28.11
N ALA A 479 19.64 -5.45 -28.56
CA ALA A 479 18.24 -5.67 -28.88
C ALA A 479 18.00 -6.61 -30.09
N ALA A 480 19.01 -6.93 -30.91
CA ALA A 480 18.84 -7.81 -32.07
C ALA A 480 18.50 -9.29 -31.74
N ALA A 481 18.47 -9.69 -30.46
CA ALA A 481 18.26 -11.09 -30.04
C ALA A 481 17.07 -11.24 -29.06
N GLY A 482 15.83 -11.25 -29.55
CA GLY A 482 14.68 -11.89 -28.88
C GLY A 482 14.32 -11.41 -27.46
N GLY A 483 13.69 -10.24 -27.34
CA GLY A 483 13.07 -9.73 -26.10
C GLY A 483 12.51 -8.29 -26.17
N ILE A 484 12.46 -7.69 -27.36
CA ILE A 484 12.43 -6.22 -27.56
C ILE A 484 11.12 -5.55 -27.15
N ALA A 485 10.00 -6.26 -27.25
CA ALA A 485 8.71 -5.58 -27.34
C ALA A 485 8.13 -5.15 -25.99
N GLN A 486 8.42 -5.85 -24.89
CA GLN A 486 8.07 -5.40 -23.54
C GLN A 486 8.83 -4.12 -23.18
N ALA A 487 10.15 -4.11 -23.37
CA ALA A 487 10.97 -2.92 -23.16
C ALA A 487 10.53 -1.77 -24.09
N ALA A 488 10.22 -2.04 -25.36
CA ALA A 488 9.73 -1.01 -26.28
C ALA A 488 8.38 -0.40 -25.83
N ALA A 489 7.45 -1.22 -25.34
CA ALA A 489 6.16 -0.75 -24.82
C ALA A 489 6.32 0.09 -23.54
N SER A 490 7.19 -0.32 -22.61
CA SER A 490 7.45 0.48 -21.40
C SER A 490 8.23 1.77 -21.70
N TRP A 491 9.11 1.78 -22.70
CA TRP A 491 9.71 3.03 -23.21
C TRP A 491 8.70 3.95 -23.90
N ASP A 492 7.82 3.41 -24.75
CA ASP A 492 6.75 4.20 -25.40
C ASP A 492 5.81 4.83 -24.36
N LYS A 493 5.45 4.05 -23.34
CA LYS A 493 4.69 4.54 -22.18
C LYS A 493 5.45 5.62 -21.40
N TYR A 494 6.73 5.41 -21.09
CA TYR A 494 7.56 6.42 -20.45
C TYR A 494 7.60 7.72 -21.27
N PHE A 495 7.80 7.65 -22.59
CA PHE A 495 7.83 8.83 -23.45
C PHE A 495 6.47 9.53 -23.54
N THR A 496 5.39 8.76 -23.54
CA THR A 496 4.01 9.28 -23.47
C THR A 496 3.77 10.06 -22.18
N LEU A 497 4.10 9.48 -21.04
CA LEU A 497 3.95 10.11 -19.73
C LEU A 497 4.90 11.29 -19.54
N LYS A 498 6.13 11.20 -20.05
CA LYS A 498 7.10 12.30 -20.07
C LYS A 498 6.61 13.46 -20.92
N ALA A 499 6.01 13.19 -22.08
CA ALA A 499 5.40 14.24 -22.88
C ALA A 499 4.25 14.92 -22.11
N ALA A 500 3.42 14.16 -21.41
CA ALA A 500 2.32 14.68 -20.61
C ALA A 500 2.76 15.50 -19.38
N GLU A 501 3.75 15.04 -18.60
CA GLU A 501 4.41 15.85 -17.55
C GLU A 501 4.97 17.14 -18.14
N GLY A 502 5.48 17.02 -19.36
CA GLY A 502 6.04 18.10 -20.13
C GLY A 502 5.08 19.18 -20.61
N THR A 503 3.79 19.07 -20.28
CA THR A 503 2.77 20.08 -20.60
C THR A 503 2.53 21.08 -19.47
N ASN A 504 3.08 20.81 -18.27
CA ASN A 504 2.77 21.54 -17.05
C ASN A 504 3.38 22.96 -17.08
N MET A 505 2.57 23.98 -16.80
CA MET A 505 3.03 25.37 -16.61
C MET A 505 2.80 25.88 -15.17
N SER A 506 2.06 25.13 -14.36
CA SER A 506 1.96 25.29 -12.90
C SER A 506 1.70 23.94 -12.24
N GLU A 507 1.78 23.87 -10.91
CA GLU A 507 1.41 22.67 -10.15
C GLU A 507 -0.10 22.40 -10.23
N GLU A 508 -0.94 23.43 -10.27
CA GLU A 508 -2.40 23.25 -10.28
C GLU A 508 -2.93 22.68 -11.61
N THR A 509 -2.25 22.98 -12.71
CA THR A 509 -2.58 22.50 -14.06
C THR A 509 -1.74 21.31 -14.51
N ALA A 510 -1.03 20.67 -13.55
CA ALA A 510 -0.22 19.52 -13.85
C ALA A 510 -1.08 18.33 -14.24
N LEU A 511 -0.82 17.74 -15.42
CA LEU A 511 -1.51 16.51 -15.84
C LEU A 511 -0.93 15.28 -15.14
N MET A 512 0.39 15.24 -15.03
CA MET A 512 1.17 14.15 -14.43
C MET A 512 2.11 14.69 -13.36
N SER A 513 2.36 13.90 -12.32
CA SER A 513 3.44 14.18 -11.39
C SER A 513 4.78 13.67 -11.94
N ARG A 514 5.87 14.27 -11.47
CA ARG A 514 7.24 13.82 -11.82
C ARG A 514 7.54 12.43 -11.29
N ASP A 515 6.97 12.08 -10.14
CA ASP A 515 7.17 10.77 -9.52
C ASP A 515 6.57 9.67 -10.39
N GLN A 516 5.37 9.89 -10.94
CA GLN A 516 4.73 8.94 -11.87
C GLN A 516 5.58 8.68 -13.12
N VAL A 517 6.21 9.72 -13.69
CA VAL A 517 7.11 9.56 -14.84
C VAL A 517 8.40 8.84 -14.44
N SER A 518 8.92 9.10 -13.24
CA SER A 518 10.13 8.47 -12.70
C SER A 518 9.94 6.98 -12.41
N ASP A 519 8.78 6.59 -11.87
CA ASP A 519 8.43 5.18 -11.66
C ASP A 519 8.37 4.40 -12.98
N GLN A 520 7.87 5.04 -14.05
CA GLN A 520 7.77 4.44 -15.38
C GLN A 520 9.13 4.40 -16.09
N PHE A 521 10.00 5.39 -15.85
CA PHE A 521 11.41 5.31 -16.25
C PHE A 521 12.11 4.11 -15.61
N LEU A 522 11.95 3.93 -14.29
CA LEU A 522 12.53 2.80 -13.57
C LEU A 522 11.98 1.47 -14.11
N THR A 523 10.68 1.40 -14.37
CA THR A 523 10.04 0.23 -14.99
C THR A 523 10.63 -0.08 -16.37
N ALA A 524 10.73 0.92 -17.25
CA ALA A 524 11.31 0.76 -18.58
C ALA A 524 12.80 0.35 -18.54
N ALA A 525 13.57 0.91 -17.60
CA ALA A 525 14.96 0.54 -17.37
C ALA A 525 15.07 -0.92 -16.88
N LEU A 526 14.24 -1.33 -15.92
CA LEU A 526 14.21 -2.71 -15.42
C LEU A 526 13.78 -3.71 -16.50
N ASP A 527 12.73 -3.39 -17.28
CA ASP A 527 12.30 -4.22 -18.41
C ASP A 527 13.40 -4.36 -19.47
N THR A 528 14.18 -3.30 -19.71
CA THR A 528 15.33 -3.34 -20.63
C THR A 528 16.43 -4.24 -20.08
N VAL A 529 16.73 -4.18 -18.79
CA VAL A 529 17.70 -5.06 -18.13
C VAL A 529 17.23 -6.52 -18.16
N MET A 530 15.95 -6.78 -17.88
CA MET A 530 15.40 -8.14 -17.91
C MET A 530 15.37 -8.70 -19.33
N ALA A 531 14.96 -7.91 -20.34
CA ALA A 531 15.03 -8.31 -21.74
C ALA A 531 16.47 -8.61 -22.17
N PHE A 532 17.45 -7.85 -21.68
CA PHE A 532 18.87 -8.13 -21.91
C PHE A 532 19.30 -9.45 -21.25
N VAL A 533 18.91 -9.70 -20.00
CA VAL A 533 19.20 -10.94 -19.28
C VAL A 533 18.55 -12.15 -19.96
N ASP A 534 17.31 -12.04 -20.42
CA ASP A 534 16.59 -13.10 -21.12
C ASP A 534 17.19 -13.41 -22.49
N ALA A 535 17.52 -12.36 -23.28
CA ALA A 535 18.24 -12.49 -24.55
C ALA A 535 19.60 -13.18 -24.36
N TYR A 536 20.30 -12.83 -23.28
CA TYR A 536 21.63 -13.33 -22.97
C TYR A 536 21.63 -14.77 -22.42
N THR A 537 20.63 -15.12 -21.61
CA THR A 537 20.45 -16.48 -21.08
C THR A 537 19.92 -17.45 -22.14
N ALA A 538 19.13 -16.96 -23.10
CA ALA A 538 18.71 -17.72 -24.28
C ALA A 538 19.88 -17.98 -25.25
N ALA A 539 20.85 -17.07 -25.35
CA ALA A 539 22.08 -17.23 -26.11
C ALA A 539 23.11 -18.12 -25.36
N LYS A 540 22.82 -19.42 -25.22
CA LYS A 540 23.72 -20.39 -24.57
C LYS A 540 25.08 -20.48 -25.26
N GLY A 541 26.14 -20.05 -24.56
CA GLY A 541 27.52 -20.49 -24.83
C GLY A 541 28.67 -19.75 -24.11
N GLY A 542 28.90 -20.04 -22.81
CA GLY A 542 30.26 -20.05 -22.25
C GLY A 542 30.62 -19.00 -21.19
N ALA A 543 31.34 -19.45 -20.15
CA ALA A 543 31.84 -18.71 -18.98
C ALA A 543 32.64 -17.41 -19.23
N LYS A 544 33.00 -17.10 -20.49
CA LYS A 544 33.61 -15.82 -20.89
C LYS A 544 32.65 -14.63 -20.80
N ALA A 545 31.36 -14.90 -20.76
CA ALA A 545 30.29 -13.91 -20.79
C ALA A 545 30.10 -13.25 -19.39
N LEU A 546 30.15 -14.04 -18.31
CA LEU A 546 30.10 -13.58 -16.91
C LEU A 546 31.22 -12.58 -16.54
N ALA A 547 32.40 -12.72 -17.13
CA ALA A 547 33.52 -11.79 -16.89
C ALA A 547 33.27 -10.39 -17.47
N LYS A 548 32.51 -10.27 -18.58
CA LYS A 548 32.17 -8.97 -19.20
C LYS A 548 30.99 -8.27 -18.52
N ALA A 549 30.11 -9.02 -17.85
CA ALA A 549 29.04 -8.44 -17.03
C ALA A 549 29.61 -7.66 -15.84
N GLY A 550 30.65 -8.20 -15.18
CA GLY A 550 31.36 -7.48 -14.10
C GLY A 550 32.08 -6.20 -14.57
N GLU A 551 32.52 -6.14 -15.84
CA GLU A 551 33.12 -4.92 -16.42
C GLU A 551 32.09 -3.82 -16.72
N ALA A 552 30.86 -4.19 -17.09
CA ALA A 552 29.77 -3.23 -17.31
C ALA A 552 29.23 -2.66 -15.99
N GLU A 553 29.10 -3.50 -14.96
CA GLU A 553 28.72 -3.12 -13.59
C GLU A 553 29.77 -2.18 -12.95
N ALA A 554 31.06 -2.49 -13.11
CA ALA A 554 32.15 -1.64 -12.62
C ALA A 554 32.22 -0.27 -13.33
N LYS A 555 31.85 -0.19 -14.62
CA LYS A 555 31.78 1.08 -15.36
C LYS A 555 30.60 1.95 -14.93
N PHE A 556 29.45 1.34 -14.61
CA PHE A 556 28.31 2.05 -14.03
C PHE A 556 28.66 2.64 -12.65
N ALA A 557 29.33 1.86 -11.79
CA ALA A 557 29.76 2.33 -10.47
C ALA A 557 30.79 3.47 -10.52
N GLY A 558 31.70 3.47 -11.51
CA GLY A 558 32.75 4.48 -11.67
C GLY A 558 32.28 5.86 -12.16
N ILE A 559 31.11 5.95 -12.80
CA ILE A 559 30.52 7.21 -13.25
C ILE A 559 29.83 7.93 -12.08
N ALA A 560 29.10 7.18 -11.24
CA ALA A 560 28.43 7.71 -10.04
C ALA A 560 29.42 8.25 -8.98
N GLY A 561 30.63 7.67 -8.88
CA GLY A 561 31.62 8.08 -7.87
C GLY A 561 32.37 9.38 -8.16
N LYS A 562 32.47 9.82 -9.43
CA LYS A 562 33.25 11.01 -9.81
C LYS A 562 32.52 12.34 -9.57
N GLU A 563 31.20 12.33 -9.63
CA GLU A 563 30.37 13.53 -9.34
C GLU A 563 30.24 13.78 -7.83
N ALA A 564 30.27 12.73 -7.01
CA ALA A 564 30.21 12.84 -5.55
C ALA A 564 31.46 13.48 -4.92
N HIS A 565 32.63 13.33 -5.55
CA HIS A 565 33.91 13.80 -4.99
C HIS A 565 34.18 15.29 -5.27
N ALA A 566 33.57 15.85 -6.33
CA ALA A 566 33.69 17.27 -6.68
C ALA A 566 32.85 18.18 -5.75
N LEU A 567 31.77 17.65 -5.17
CA LEU A 567 30.88 18.37 -4.24
C LEU A 567 31.48 18.55 -2.83
N ALA A 568 32.42 17.68 -2.44
CA ALA A 568 32.97 17.64 -1.08
C ALA A 568 34.04 18.71 -0.80
N GLU A 569 34.71 19.22 -1.84
CA GLU A 569 35.80 20.21 -1.71
C GLU A 569 35.30 21.65 -1.56
N GLU A 570 34.08 21.97 -2.01
CA GLU A 570 33.54 23.34 -2.01
C GLU A 570 32.92 23.78 -0.67
N MET A 571 32.69 22.85 0.27
CA MET A 571 31.95 23.11 1.51
C MET A 571 32.76 23.74 2.67
N LYS A 572 34.00 24.17 2.42
CA LYS A 572 34.97 24.48 3.48
C LYS A 572 35.27 25.97 3.69
N ALA A 573 34.26 26.85 3.72
CA ALA A 573 34.44 28.21 4.24
C ALA A 573 33.15 28.93 4.71
N ALA A 574 33.27 29.60 5.86
CA ALA A 574 32.48 30.71 6.42
C ALA A 574 31.29 30.40 7.38
N ARG A 575 31.52 30.75 8.67
CA ARG A 575 30.55 30.99 9.75
C ARG A 575 30.59 32.47 10.14
N VAL A 576 29.46 33.08 10.47
CA VAL A 576 29.34 34.27 11.34
C VAL A 576 27.99 34.24 12.09
N GLU A 577 28.02 34.48 13.41
CA GLU A 577 26.87 34.70 14.31
C GLU A 577 26.56 36.20 14.48
N VAL A 578 25.31 36.56 14.85
CA VAL A 578 24.91 37.30 16.09
C VAL A 578 23.41 37.72 16.02
N ALA A 579 22.78 37.78 17.20
CA ALA A 579 21.36 37.86 17.59
C ALA A 579 20.69 39.25 17.69
N ALA A 580 19.34 39.30 17.85
CA ALA A 580 18.60 39.72 19.08
C ALA A 580 17.11 40.12 18.88
N GLY A 581 16.20 39.63 19.77
CA GLY A 581 15.18 40.52 20.40
C GLY A 581 13.69 40.13 20.50
N HIS A 582 13.29 39.13 21.31
CA HIS A 582 12.12 39.08 22.25
C HIS A 582 12.22 37.76 23.06
N GLU A 583 11.99 37.78 24.39
CA GLU A 583 12.50 36.78 25.35
C GLU A 583 11.54 35.63 25.71
N VAL A 584 12.04 34.40 25.56
CA VAL A 584 11.58 33.14 26.17
C VAL A 584 12.74 32.68 27.06
N ARG A 585 12.50 32.37 28.35
CA ARG A 585 13.58 31.93 29.25
C ARG A 585 13.73 30.41 29.27
N ALA A 586 14.94 29.96 28.97
CA ALA A 586 15.41 28.62 29.26
C ALA A 586 16.21 28.64 30.57
N THR A 587 15.89 27.73 31.49
CA THR A 587 16.69 27.45 32.68
C THR A 587 17.34 26.07 32.56
N GLU A 588 18.21 25.69 33.49
CA GLU A 588 18.81 24.34 33.57
C GLU A 588 17.77 23.21 33.78
N ARG A 589 16.48 23.56 33.96
CA ARG A 589 15.34 22.63 34.04
C ARG A 589 14.45 22.59 32.78
N GLY A 590 14.77 23.37 31.74
CA GLY A 590 13.94 23.52 30.53
C GLY A 590 13.33 24.93 30.38
N ILE A 591 12.40 25.08 29.43
CA ILE A 591 11.67 26.32 29.12
C ILE A 591 10.42 26.41 30.00
N GLU A 592 10.27 27.48 30.79
CA GLU A 592 9.05 27.75 31.59
C GLU A 592 8.28 28.97 31.02
N ARG A 593 6.93 28.87 31.01
CA ARG A 593 5.97 29.61 30.15
C ARG A 593 5.09 30.59 30.95
N CYS A 594 4.38 31.51 30.29
CA CYS A 594 3.19 32.17 30.87
C CYS A 594 2.15 31.13 31.32
N SER A 595 2.05 30.94 32.65
CA SER A 595 0.89 30.56 33.50
C SER A 595 0.20 29.18 33.32
N PRO A 596 -0.41 28.58 34.39
CA PRO A 596 -0.97 27.21 34.35
C PRO A 596 -2.39 27.10 33.78
N GLU A 597 -2.79 25.85 33.49
CA GLU A 597 -4.06 25.40 32.89
C GLU A 597 -5.34 25.75 33.71
N PRO A 598 -6.52 25.85 33.04
CA PRO A 598 -6.71 25.87 31.59
C PRO A 598 -6.48 27.25 30.99
N CYS A 599 -6.00 27.26 29.74
CA CYS A 599 -5.80 28.49 28.97
C CYS A 599 -7.16 29.21 28.74
N PRO A 600 -7.37 30.43 29.27
CA PRO A 600 -8.65 31.13 29.20
C PRO A 600 -9.16 31.37 27.77
N LEU A 601 -8.23 31.51 26.82
CA LEU A 601 -8.54 31.80 25.41
C LEU A 601 -9.28 30.66 24.70
N ILE A 602 -9.07 29.40 25.10
CA ILE A 602 -9.73 28.25 24.46
C ILE A 602 -11.17 28.09 24.97
N GLY A 603 -11.41 28.37 26.26
CA GLY A 603 -12.76 28.35 26.83
C GLY A 603 -13.65 29.44 26.23
N GLU A 604 -13.13 30.67 26.14
CA GLU A 604 -13.84 31.81 25.58
C GLU A 604 -14.15 31.63 24.08
N PHE A 605 -13.22 31.04 23.32
CA PHE A 605 -13.44 30.72 21.91
C PHE A 605 -14.53 29.67 21.69
N TRP A 606 -14.60 28.65 22.55
CA TRP A 606 -15.63 27.61 22.48
C TRP A 606 -17.02 28.16 22.84
N GLU A 607 -17.12 28.97 23.89
CA GLU A 607 -18.37 29.63 24.31
C GLU A 607 -18.87 30.62 23.24
N ASN A 608 -17.96 31.37 22.61
CA ASN A 608 -18.30 32.26 21.50
C ASN A 608 -18.73 31.50 20.23
N SER A 609 -18.23 30.29 20.01
CA SER A 609 -18.62 29.46 18.85
C SER A 609 -20.00 28.85 19.04
N LEU A 610 -20.36 28.38 20.25
CA LEU A 610 -21.72 27.95 20.54
C LEU A 610 -22.73 29.10 20.54
N THR A 611 -22.30 30.30 20.97
CA THR A 611 -23.15 31.51 20.91
C THR A 611 -23.48 31.90 19.46
N ARG A 612 -22.54 31.70 18.52
CA ARG A 612 -22.72 31.96 17.09
C ARG A 612 -23.45 30.85 16.34
N HIS A 613 -23.46 29.62 16.88
CA HIS A 613 -24.15 28.45 16.32
C HIS A 613 -25.14 27.83 17.32
N PRO A 614 -26.21 28.55 17.72
CA PRO A 614 -27.13 28.10 18.76
C PRO A 614 -27.79 26.74 18.46
N GLN A 615 -28.00 26.42 17.17
CA GLN A 615 -28.54 25.15 16.70
C GLN A 615 -27.69 23.93 17.10
N VAL A 616 -26.37 24.10 17.23
CA VAL A 616 -25.46 23.03 17.66
C VAL A 616 -25.53 22.86 19.18
N GLY A 617 -25.61 23.97 19.92
CA GLY A 617 -25.83 23.95 21.37
C GLY A 617 -27.15 23.28 21.74
N GLU A 618 -28.26 23.65 21.10
CA GLU A 618 -29.58 23.04 21.34
C GLU A 618 -29.60 21.54 21.02
N ARG A 619 -28.87 21.11 19.99
CA ARG A 619 -28.74 19.70 19.61
C ARG A 619 -27.93 18.92 20.65
N LEU A 620 -26.78 19.43 21.07
CA LEU A 620 -25.96 18.82 22.12
C LEU A 620 -26.70 18.74 23.47
N GLU A 621 -27.49 19.75 23.83
CA GLU A 621 -28.36 19.68 25.00
C GLU A 621 -29.52 18.68 24.83
N GLY A 622 -30.09 18.61 23.62
CA GLY A 622 -31.10 17.62 23.26
C GLY A 622 -30.58 16.19 23.36
N ASP A 623 -29.32 15.98 23.00
CA ASP A 623 -28.62 14.70 23.10
C ASP A 623 -28.30 14.37 24.56
N ALA A 624 -27.87 15.36 25.35
CA ALA A 624 -27.65 15.19 26.79
C ALA A 624 -28.95 14.81 27.54
N ARG A 625 -30.10 15.36 27.14
CA ARG A 625 -31.42 14.94 27.66
C ARG A 625 -31.79 13.54 27.19
N ARG A 626 -31.57 13.23 25.90
CA ARG A 626 -31.85 11.91 25.31
C ARG A 626 -30.95 10.80 25.83
N ALA A 627 -29.74 11.11 26.29
CA ALA A 627 -28.82 10.14 26.89
C ALA A 627 -29.43 9.39 28.10
N ARG A 628 -30.48 9.94 28.73
CA ARG A 628 -31.23 9.30 29.82
C ARG A 628 -32.20 8.19 29.34
N THR A 629 -32.60 8.21 28.07
CA THR A 629 -33.62 7.32 27.50
C THR A 629 -33.13 6.49 26.31
N ASP A 630 -32.21 7.02 25.51
CA ASP A 630 -31.56 6.35 24.39
C ASP A 630 -30.08 6.79 24.27
N PRO A 631 -29.17 6.16 25.04
CA PRO A 631 -27.77 6.56 25.12
C PRO A 631 -26.97 6.23 23.86
N VAL A 632 -27.37 5.21 23.09
CA VAL A 632 -26.65 4.80 21.87
C VAL A 632 -26.93 5.81 20.76
N TRP A 633 -28.18 6.22 20.60
CA TRP A 633 -28.53 7.27 19.65
C TRP A 633 -27.93 8.61 20.06
N ALA A 634 -28.04 8.98 21.34
CA ALA A 634 -27.47 10.23 21.86
C ALA A 634 -25.95 10.32 21.69
N ALA A 635 -25.20 9.23 21.92
CA ALA A 635 -23.76 9.23 21.71
C ALA A 635 -23.38 9.38 20.23
N ARG A 636 -24.14 8.74 19.33
CA ARG A 636 -23.93 8.84 17.89
C ARG A 636 -24.30 10.24 17.36
N ASP A 637 -25.40 10.82 17.83
CA ASP A 637 -25.83 12.16 17.40
C ASP A 637 -24.92 13.25 17.97
N ALA A 638 -24.47 13.11 19.23
CA ALA A 638 -23.50 14.01 19.84
C ALA A 638 -22.14 13.98 19.11
N ALA A 639 -21.69 12.79 18.65
CA ALA A 639 -20.49 12.68 17.83
C ALA A 639 -20.67 13.37 16.46
N SER A 640 -21.86 13.28 15.87
CA SER A 640 -22.19 13.99 14.62
C SER A 640 -22.29 15.51 14.83
N ALA A 641 -22.85 15.97 15.94
CA ALA A 641 -22.96 17.38 16.30
C ALA A 641 -21.58 17.98 16.63
N ASP A 642 -20.71 17.22 17.30
CA ASP A 642 -19.31 17.59 17.55
C ASP A 642 -18.51 17.71 16.25
N GLN A 643 -18.69 16.77 15.32
CA GLN A 643 -18.04 16.85 14.01
C GLN A 643 -18.57 18.03 13.18
N ALA A 644 -19.87 18.34 13.27
CA ALA A 644 -20.44 19.53 12.64
C ALA A 644 -19.87 20.83 13.25
N LEU A 645 -19.68 20.87 14.57
CA LEU A 645 -19.06 22.00 15.25
C LEU A 645 -17.61 22.16 14.81
N GLN A 646 -16.81 21.09 14.78
CA GLN A 646 -15.42 21.12 14.32
C GLN A 646 -15.32 21.69 12.90
N ASN A 647 -16.17 21.24 11.98
CA ASN A 647 -16.19 21.74 10.60
C ASN A 647 -16.54 23.24 10.51
N LEU A 648 -17.51 23.71 11.33
CA LEU A 648 -17.87 25.13 11.41
C LEU A 648 -16.74 25.95 12.05
N THR A 649 -16.09 25.41 13.07
CA THR A 649 -15.03 26.06 13.82
C THR A 649 -13.76 26.21 12.98
N GLU A 650 -13.44 25.22 12.14
CA GLU A 650 -12.36 25.30 11.15
C GLU A 650 -12.64 26.38 10.10
N GLN A 651 -13.86 26.45 9.56
CA GLN A 651 -14.26 27.53 8.65
C GLN A 651 -14.20 28.93 9.29
N GLU A 652 -14.61 29.05 10.54
CA GLU A 652 -14.55 30.33 11.27
C GLU A 652 -13.13 30.74 11.63
N LEU A 653 -12.26 29.77 11.97
CA LEU A 653 -10.83 30.02 12.19
C LEU A 653 -10.17 30.50 10.90
N ASP A 654 -10.55 29.93 9.75
CA ASP A 654 -10.05 30.37 8.44
C ASP A 654 -10.52 31.78 8.08
N LEU A 655 -11.80 32.10 8.34
CA LEU A 655 -12.36 33.44 8.11
C LEU A 655 -11.79 34.48 9.08
N TRP A 656 -11.59 34.12 10.34
CA TRP A 656 -10.96 34.97 11.34
C TRP A 656 -9.47 35.19 11.02
N ALA A 657 -8.72 34.14 10.67
CA ALA A 657 -7.33 34.23 10.24
C ALA A 657 -7.19 35.10 8.99
N ALA A 658 -8.13 35.01 8.04
CA ALA A 658 -8.19 35.87 6.87
C ALA A 658 -8.55 37.34 7.20
N SER A 659 -9.14 37.60 8.36
CA SER A 659 -9.51 38.96 8.82
C SER A 659 -8.42 39.68 9.61
N LEU A 660 -7.34 38.99 10.00
CA LEU A 660 -6.23 39.60 10.71
C LEU A 660 -5.32 40.39 9.75
N PRO A 661 -4.96 41.65 10.06
CA PRO A 661 -4.01 42.40 9.24
C PRO A 661 -2.66 41.68 9.25
N ASN A 662 -2.08 41.44 8.07
CA ASN A 662 -0.81 40.75 7.81
C ASN A 662 0.23 40.85 8.96
N VAL A 663 0.18 39.89 9.90
CA VAL A 663 1.29 39.56 10.78
C VAL A 663 1.80 38.20 10.34
N ALA A 664 3.03 38.18 9.85
CA ALA A 664 3.68 37.03 9.26
C ALA A 664 4.07 35.99 10.32
N THR A 665 3.18 35.04 10.61
CA THR A 665 3.56 33.69 11.03
C THR A 665 2.64 32.66 10.37
N SER A 666 3.23 31.69 9.67
CA SER A 666 2.57 30.72 8.79
C SER A 666 2.23 29.39 9.48
N GLU A 667 1.90 29.41 10.76
CA GLU A 667 1.45 28.20 11.45
C GLU A 667 -0.03 28.33 11.79
N HIS A 668 -0.87 27.71 10.96
CA HIS A 668 -2.24 27.37 11.35
C HIS A 668 -2.15 26.27 12.43
N PRO A 669 -2.61 26.51 13.67
CA PRO A 669 -2.69 25.45 14.65
C PRO A 669 -3.76 24.46 14.21
N LYS A 670 -3.35 23.29 13.69
CA LYS A 670 -4.27 22.18 13.47
C LYS A 670 -4.80 21.71 14.81
N PHE A 671 -6.11 21.55 14.93
CA PHE A 671 -6.78 21.07 16.15
C PHE A 671 -6.22 19.72 16.66
N THR A 672 -5.66 18.91 15.75
CA THR A 672 -4.98 17.66 16.08
C THR A 672 -3.77 17.82 17.00
N ALA A 673 -3.15 19.00 17.06
CA ALA A 673 -2.02 19.31 17.94
C ALA A 673 -2.43 19.67 19.38
N MET A 674 -3.74 19.85 19.66
CA MET A 674 -4.27 20.19 21.00
C MET A 674 -5.12 19.06 21.58
N LYS A 675 -4.64 17.81 21.50
CA LYS A 675 -5.26 16.67 22.20
C LYS A 675 -4.94 16.68 23.70
N ARG A 676 -5.53 17.62 24.44
CA ARG A 676 -5.88 17.40 25.84
C ARG A 676 -7.36 17.73 26.01
N LEU A 677 -8.11 16.71 26.40
CA LEU A 677 -9.55 16.77 26.62
C LEU A 677 -9.82 17.66 27.86
N PRO A 678 -10.74 18.64 27.82
CA PRO A 678 -11.19 19.33 29.02
C PRO A 678 -11.87 18.35 29.99
N GLU A 679 -11.71 18.55 31.31
CA GLU A 679 -12.25 17.69 32.38
C GLU A 679 -13.75 17.36 32.19
N LYS A 680 -14.57 18.32 31.73
CA LYS A 680 -16.00 18.13 31.46
C LYS A 680 -16.33 17.04 30.41
N ARG A 681 -15.39 16.68 29.52
CA ARG A 681 -15.59 15.64 28.50
C ARG A 681 -15.29 14.24 29.03
N LEU A 682 -14.37 14.13 30.01
CA LEU A 682 -14.04 12.88 30.70
C LEU A 682 -15.19 12.43 31.60
N ASP A 683 -15.87 13.39 32.25
CA ASP A 683 -17.05 13.13 33.08
C ASP A 683 -18.21 12.56 32.26
N ILE A 684 -18.40 12.99 31.02
CA ILE A 684 -19.49 12.48 30.15
C ILE A 684 -19.20 11.05 29.68
N ALA A 685 -17.93 10.71 29.38
CA ALA A 685 -17.52 9.38 28.95
C ALA A 685 -17.52 8.35 30.10
N ASN A 686 -17.12 8.77 31.31
CA ASN A 686 -17.06 7.88 32.48
C ASN A 686 -18.44 7.66 33.15
N ASN A 687 -19.43 8.50 32.89
CA ASN A 687 -20.81 8.32 33.37
C ASN A 687 -21.65 7.31 32.55
N ALA A 688 -21.07 6.62 31.56
CA ALA A 688 -21.80 5.76 30.63
C ALA A 688 -22.34 4.45 31.23
N VAL A 689 -21.87 3.99 32.39
CA VAL A 689 -22.51 2.89 33.14
C VAL A 689 -22.45 3.22 34.64
N SER A 690 -23.55 3.74 35.19
CA SER A 690 -23.64 3.95 36.63
C SER A 690 -23.64 2.61 37.38
N PRO A 691 -23.21 2.55 38.65
CA PRO A 691 -23.28 1.34 39.49
C PRO A 691 -24.66 0.67 39.47
N GLU A 692 -25.73 1.46 39.43
CA GLU A 692 -27.13 0.99 39.34
C GLU A 692 -27.43 0.22 38.04
N LYS A 693 -26.77 0.57 36.92
CA LYS A 693 -26.93 -0.14 35.64
C LYS A 693 -26.15 -1.45 35.61
N MET A 694 -24.99 -1.53 36.28
CA MET A 694 -24.26 -2.79 36.43
C MET A 694 -25.07 -3.78 37.27
N GLU A 695 -25.70 -3.32 38.35
CA GLU A 695 -26.55 -4.14 39.21
C GLU A 695 -27.75 -4.74 38.43
N PHE A 696 -28.36 -3.97 37.52
CA PHE A 696 -29.43 -4.45 36.64
C PHE A 696 -28.97 -5.54 35.64
N ILE A 697 -27.77 -5.37 35.07
CA ILE A 697 -27.20 -6.34 34.13
C ILE A 697 -26.82 -7.64 34.86
N GLU A 698 -26.17 -7.53 36.01
CA GLU A 698 -25.82 -8.67 36.88
C GLU A 698 -27.05 -9.45 37.33
N LYS A 699 -28.14 -8.76 37.68
CA LYS A 699 -29.41 -9.38 38.02
C LYS A 699 -30.02 -10.18 36.86
N ASN A 700 -30.03 -9.64 35.65
CA ASN A 700 -30.55 -10.35 34.47
C ASN A 700 -29.69 -11.58 34.11
N ILE A 701 -28.37 -11.49 34.26
CA ILE A 701 -27.47 -12.63 34.05
C ILE A 701 -27.75 -13.73 35.08
N ALA A 702 -27.95 -13.35 36.35
CA ALA A 702 -28.28 -14.30 37.42
C ALA A 702 -29.62 -15.02 37.15
N GLU A 703 -30.65 -14.30 36.69
CA GLU A 703 -31.93 -14.89 36.29
C GLU A 703 -31.78 -15.83 35.08
N MET A 704 -31.04 -15.42 34.04
CA MET A 704 -30.79 -16.27 32.88
C MET A 704 -29.96 -17.53 33.20
N LYS A 705 -29.05 -17.47 34.18
CA LYS A 705 -28.35 -18.66 34.71
C LYS A 705 -29.31 -19.59 35.45
N LYS A 706 -30.18 -19.03 36.29
CA LYS A 706 -31.17 -19.78 37.07
C LYS A 706 -32.16 -20.52 36.15
N ASP A 707 -32.52 -19.90 35.03
CA ASP A 707 -33.43 -20.46 34.02
C ASP A 707 -32.72 -21.43 33.06
N GLY A 708 -31.43 -21.72 33.25
CA GLY A 708 -30.64 -22.60 32.40
C GLY A 708 -30.34 -22.04 31.00
N ARG A 709 -30.67 -20.77 30.75
CA ARG A 709 -30.45 -20.07 29.47
C ARG A 709 -28.99 -19.63 29.29
N LEU A 710 -28.25 -19.49 30.38
CA LEU A 710 -26.81 -19.27 30.39
C LEU A 710 -26.14 -20.34 31.25
N ARG A 711 -24.90 -20.70 30.91
CA ARG A 711 -24.10 -21.64 31.71
C ARG A 711 -23.85 -21.06 33.10
N ALA A 712 -23.78 -21.91 34.12
CA ALA A 712 -23.53 -21.48 35.50
C ALA A 712 -22.23 -20.65 35.65
N ASP A 713 -21.22 -20.98 34.84
CA ASP A 713 -19.91 -20.33 34.79
C ASP A 713 -19.84 -19.11 33.84
N TYR A 714 -20.92 -18.72 33.19
CA TYR A 714 -20.93 -17.57 32.28
C TYR A 714 -20.67 -16.25 33.02
N THR A 715 -19.61 -15.54 32.69
CA THR A 715 -19.38 -14.15 33.09
C THR A 715 -19.70 -13.23 31.92
N TYR A 716 -20.51 -12.21 32.17
CA TYR A 716 -20.76 -11.19 31.17
C TYR A 716 -19.56 -10.26 31.09
N SER A 717 -18.83 -10.36 29.98
CA SER A 717 -17.96 -9.28 29.55
C SER A 717 -18.74 -8.42 28.56
N PRO A 718 -18.95 -7.11 28.81
CA PRO A 718 -19.57 -6.23 27.84
C PRO A 718 -18.80 -6.30 26.51
N PRO A 719 -19.47 -6.15 25.35
CA PRO A 719 -18.82 -6.22 24.06
C PRO A 719 -17.66 -5.22 24.01
N ALA A 720 -16.49 -5.69 23.58
CA ALA A 720 -15.34 -4.84 23.33
C ALA A 720 -15.77 -3.69 22.40
N ILE A 721 -15.80 -2.49 22.94
CA ILE A 721 -15.98 -1.27 22.18
C ILE A 721 -14.88 -1.27 21.10
N PRO A 722 -15.13 -0.90 19.83
CA PRO A 722 -14.05 -0.53 18.92
C PRO A 722 -13.18 0.53 19.61
N GLY A 723 -11.95 0.16 19.99
CA GLY A 723 -11.12 0.96 20.89
C GLY A 723 -11.05 0.47 22.34
N ALA A 724 -11.41 -0.79 22.62
CA ALA A 724 -11.08 -1.45 23.89
C ALA A 724 -9.57 -1.32 24.10
N VAL A 725 -9.20 -0.51 25.08
CA VAL A 725 -7.82 -0.18 25.37
C VAL A 725 -7.23 -1.41 26.05
N LEU A 726 -6.31 -2.10 25.38
CA LEU A 726 -5.43 -3.04 26.06
C LEU A 726 -4.86 -2.32 27.29
N PRO A 727 -5.00 -2.88 28.50
CA PRO A 727 -4.37 -2.30 29.67
C PRO A 727 -2.92 -1.98 29.33
N LEU A 728 -2.44 -0.78 29.68
CA LEU A 728 -1.13 -0.29 29.26
C LEU A 728 -0.02 -1.32 29.52
N GLU A 729 -0.08 -2.00 30.66
CA GLU A 729 0.84 -3.08 31.02
C GLU A 729 0.75 -4.32 30.12
N ALA A 730 -0.44 -4.69 29.65
CA ALA A 730 -0.62 -5.78 28.69
C ALA A 730 -0.09 -5.38 27.29
N ALA A 731 -0.29 -4.12 26.89
CA ALA A 731 0.24 -3.58 25.65
C ALA A 731 1.78 -3.50 25.68
N GLN A 732 2.37 -3.00 26.77
CA GLN A 732 3.83 -2.95 26.96
C GLN A 732 4.44 -4.35 26.90
N ARG A 733 3.85 -5.32 27.61
CA ARG A 733 4.29 -6.72 27.57
C ARG A 733 4.15 -7.37 26.20
N ALA A 734 3.10 -7.03 25.46
CA ALA A 734 2.93 -7.51 24.09
C ALA A 734 4.00 -6.95 23.14
N GLN A 735 4.36 -5.67 23.29
CA GLN A 735 5.39 -5.00 22.49
C GLN A 735 6.78 -5.61 22.68
N GLU A 736 7.05 -6.27 23.82
CA GLU A 736 8.29 -7.02 24.03
C GLU A 736 8.38 -8.31 23.21
N VAL A 737 7.27 -8.82 22.67
CA VAL A 737 7.22 -10.08 21.90
C VAL A 737 6.93 -9.83 20.43
N ILE A 738 6.04 -8.89 20.13
CA ILE A 738 5.61 -8.59 18.76
C ILE A 738 6.76 -7.97 17.97
N GLY A 739 6.93 -8.43 16.73
CA GLY A 739 8.04 -8.02 15.85
C GLY A 739 9.34 -8.77 16.11
N LEU A 740 9.45 -9.56 17.19
CA LEU A 740 10.63 -10.40 17.40
C LEU A 740 10.66 -11.54 16.39
N LYS A 741 11.83 -11.78 15.81
CA LYS A 741 12.12 -12.96 14.99
C LYS A 741 12.18 -14.21 15.86
N ILE A 742 11.79 -15.35 15.31
CA ILE A 742 11.97 -16.66 15.96
C ILE A 742 13.44 -16.90 16.30
N SER A 743 14.36 -16.51 15.42
CA SER A 743 15.80 -16.64 15.62
C SER A 743 16.38 -15.66 16.65
N GLY A 744 15.64 -14.64 17.07
CA GLY A 744 16.10 -13.64 18.05
C GLY A 744 16.27 -14.18 19.47
N ASN A 745 15.91 -15.45 19.72
CA ASN A 745 16.08 -16.11 21.00
C ASN A 745 16.43 -17.60 20.78
N ASP A 746 17.60 -18.03 21.27
CA ASP A 746 18.13 -19.38 21.04
C ASP A 746 17.19 -20.51 21.50
N ALA A 747 16.48 -20.31 22.62
CA ALA A 747 15.56 -21.33 23.14
C ALA A 747 14.31 -21.47 22.23
N ILE A 748 13.80 -20.34 21.74
CA ILE A 748 12.69 -20.30 20.78
C ILE A 748 13.13 -20.88 19.43
N ALA A 749 14.30 -20.46 18.93
CA ALA A 749 14.88 -20.93 17.67
C ALA A 749 15.12 -22.44 17.69
N SER A 750 15.65 -22.98 18.79
CA SER A 750 15.84 -24.42 18.98
C SER A 750 14.50 -25.19 18.97
N CYS A 751 13.46 -24.62 19.61
CA CYS A 751 12.11 -25.19 19.58
C CYS A 751 11.51 -25.18 18.17
N TRP A 752 11.70 -24.09 17.43
CA TRP A 752 11.27 -23.97 16.04
C TRP A 752 12.00 -24.94 15.12
N GLN A 753 13.32 -25.06 15.22
CA GLN A 753 14.10 -25.97 14.38
C GLN A 753 13.65 -27.42 14.57
N LYS A 754 13.40 -27.86 15.81
CA LYS A 754 12.83 -29.19 16.07
C LYS A 754 11.44 -29.38 15.44
N ALA A 755 10.62 -28.33 15.43
CA ALA A 755 9.31 -28.36 14.78
C ALA A 755 9.41 -28.44 13.25
N VAL A 756 10.41 -27.76 12.67
CA VAL A 756 10.76 -27.80 11.24
C VAL A 756 11.29 -29.17 10.85
N ASP A 757 12.28 -29.70 11.57
CA ASP A 757 12.88 -31.01 11.31
C ASP A 757 11.82 -32.12 11.34
N ALA A 758 10.97 -32.11 12.38
CA ALA A 758 9.87 -33.08 12.49
C ALA A 758 8.82 -32.89 11.38
N THR A 759 8.66 -31.69 10.85
CA THR A 759 7.76 -31.43 9.73
C THR A 759 8.34 -31.94 8.41
N LEU A 760 9.61 -31.66 8.13
CA LEU A 760 10.32 -32.11 6.93
C LEU A 760 10.46 -33.64 6.93
N GLN A 761 10.69 -34.26 8.09
CA GLN A 761 10.70 -35.71 8.23
C GLN A 761 9.34 -36.34 7.88
N ASP A 762 8.24 -35.74 8.34
CA ASP A 762 6.89 -36.31 8.15
C ASP A 762 6.27 -36.01 6.78
N ARG A 763 6.68 -34.90 6.14
CA ARG A 763 6.07 -34.37 4.91
C ARG A 763 6.99 -34.32 3.70
N GLY A 764 8.27 -34.65 3.87
CA GLY A 764 9.27 -34.59 2.81
C GLY A 764 9.89 -33.21 2.65
N PRO A 765 10.67 -32.99 1.57
CA PRO A 765 11.36 -31.73 1.35
C PRO A 765 10.38 -30.58 1.04
N LEU A 766 10.79 -29.36 1.44
CA LEU A 766 10.08 -28.13 1.15
C LEU A 766 10.13 -27.80 -0.35
N THR A 767 8.97 -27.56 -0.95
CA THR A 767 8.80 -27.20 -2.37
C THR A 767 7.81 -26.04 -2.52
N ALA A 768 7.80 -25.39 -3.68
CA ALA A 768 6.87 -24.31 -3.99
C ALA A 768 5.39 -24.74 -3.87
N ALA A 769 5.08 -26.02 -4.14
CA ALA A 769 3.72 -26.53 -4.09
C ALA A 769 3.24 -26.85 -2.66
N ASN A 770 4.15 -27.14 -1.73
CA ASN A 770 3.81 -27.69 -0.41
C ASN A 770 4.16 -26.79 0.78
N TYR A 771 4.79 -25.62 0.55
CA TYR A 771 5.25 -24.74 1.62
C TYR A 771 4.14 -24.26 2.58
N PRO A 772 2.88 -23.99 2.18
CA PRO A 772 1.85 -23.53 3.12
C PRO A 772 1.51 -24.61 4.15
N GLU A 773 1.47 -25.88 3.71
CA GLU A 773 1.19 -27.00 4.59
C GLU A 773 2.36 -27.30 5.53
N HIS A 774 3.59 -27.19 5.04
CA HIS A 774 4.80 -27.31 5.86
C HIS A 774 4.83 -26.24 6.94
N TYR A 775 4.59 -24.99 6.56
CA TYR A 775 4.55 -23.88 7.51
C TYR A 775 3.49 -24.10 8.60
N LYS A 776 2.24 -24.42 8.21
CA LYS A 776 1.15 -24.68 9.16
C LYS A 776 1.46 -25.86 10.10
N SER A 777 2.09 -26.91 9.57
CA SER A 777 2.55 -28.07 10.36
C SER A 777 3.64 -27.68 11.36
N ALA A 778 4.66 -26.94 10.91
CA ALA A 778 5.76 -26.48 11.74
C ALA A 778 5.25 -25.54 12.86
N ALA A 779 4.41 -24.55 12.53
CA ALA A 779 3.77 -23.67 13.50
C ALA A 779 2.96 -24.44 14.56
N GLY A 780 2.12 -25.39 14.14
CA GLY A 780 1.36 -26.22 15.08
C GLY A 780 2.22 -27.16 15.93
N ARG A 781 3.38 -27.59 15.44
CA ARG A 781 4.36 -28.37 16.23
C ARG A 781 5.12 -27.50 17.21
N PHE A 782 5.55 -26.31 16.78
CA PHE A 782 6.26 -25.35 17.61
C PHE A 782 5.48 -25.02 18.89
N TRP A 783 4.20 -24.64 18.76
CA TRP A 783 3.37 -24.34 19.92
C TRP A 783 3.16 -25.57 20.83
N ARG A 784 3.06 -26.79 20.26
CA ARG A 784 3.00 -28.03 21.05
C ARG A 784 4.28 -28.34 21.80
N LEU A 785 5.43 -28.14 21.15
CA LEU A 785 6.74 -28.33 21.79
C LEU A 785 6.92 -27.38 22.97
N MET A 786 6.47 -26.13 22.87
CA MET A 786 6.54 -25.17 23.98
C MET A 786 5.71 -25.54 25.21
N GLY A 787 4.76 -26.48 25.09
CA GLY A 787 4.06 -27.04 26.24
C GLY A 787 4.88 -28.04 27.05
N LYS A 788 5.95 -28.61 26.47
CA LYS A 788 6.73 -29.70 27.06
C LYS A 788 7.82 -29.17 28.00
N GLN A 789 8.14 -29.95 29.02
CA GLN A 789 9.16 -29.61 30.03
C GLN A 789 10.56 -29.46 29.41
N GLU A 790 10.89 -30.23 28.38
CA GLU A 790 12.16 -30.12 27.64
C GLU A 790 12.34 -28.77 26.91
N HIS A 791 11.29 -27.97 26.82
CA HIS A 791 11.25 -26.63 26.23
C HIS A 791 10.91 -25.53 27.25
N ALA A 792 11.15 -25.78 28.54
CA ALA A 792 10.82 -24.85 29.63
C ALA A 792 11.43 -23.46 29.45
N SER A 793 12.65 -23.33 28.91
CA SER A 793 13.28 -22.02 28.68
C SER A 793 12.57 -21.20 27.60
N ALA A 794 12.12 -21.83 26.52
CA ALA A 794 11.32 -21.15 25.49
C ALA A 794 9.95 -20.74 26.03
N LYS A 795 9.34 -21.62 26.86
CA LYS A 795 8.08 -21.32 27.55
C LYS A 795 8.22 -20.14 28.52
N ALA A 796 9.29 -20.12 29.31
CA ALA A 796 9.56 -19.08 30.31
C ALA A 796 9.60 -17.69 29.67
N PHE A 797 10.23 -17.56 28.49
CA PHE A 797 10.28 -16.29 27.76
C PHE A 797 8.91 -15.62 27.57
N PHE A 798 7.89 -16.40 27.21
CA PHE A 798 6.53 -15.89 27.00
C PHE A 798 5.79 -15.67 28.32
N VAL A 799 5.94 -16.60 29.28
CA VAL A 799 5.26 -16.53 30.58
C VAL A 799 5.74 -15.32 31.40
N GLU A 800 7.04 -15.03 31.39
CA GLU A 800 7.62 -13.84 32.03
C GLU A 800 7.05 -12.54 31.45
N ARG A 801 6.62 -12.56 30.18
CA ARG A 801 5.95 -11.46 29.48
C ARG A 801 4.44 -11.52 29.57
N GLY A 802 3.90 -12.28 30.52
CA GLY A 802 2.47 -12.33 30.81
C GLY A 802 1.64 -13.17 29.84
N PHE A 803 2.25 -13.91 28.92
CA PHE A 803 1.53 -14.80 28.01
C PHE A 803 1.27 -16.17 28.65
N THR A 804 0.05 -16.67 28.48
CA THR A 804 -0.31 -18.05 28.81
C THR A 804 0.15 -19.01 27.71
N VAL A 805 0.98 -19.98 28.05
CA VAL A 805 1.49 -21.03 27.13
C VAL A 805 1.06 -22.42 27.63
N ASN A 806 0.12 -23.05 26.92
CA ASN A 806 -0.45 -24.33 27.34
C ASN A 806 -0.03 -25.54 26.48
N GLY A 807 0.70 -25.33 25.38
CA GLY A 807 1.12 -26.44 24.51
C GLY A 807 0.05 -26.95 23.55
N GLU A 808 -1.15 -26.36 23.52
CA GLU A 808 -2.21 -26.80 22.61
C GLU A 808 -2.43 -25.79 21.48
N ARG A 809 -2.15 -24.51 21.77
CA ARG A 809 -2.44 -23.38 20.91
C ARG A 809 -1.32 -22.36 21.01
N ALA A 810 -1.42 -21.31 20.20
CA ALA A 810 -0.52 -20.18 20.32
C ALA A 810 -0.65 -19.48 21.68
N ALA A 811 0.47 -18.94 22.16
CA ALA A 811 0.50 -18.16 23.39
C ALA A 811 -0.40 -16.93 23.28
N TYR A 812 -1.04 -16.53 24.38
CA TYR A 812 -1.99 -15.42 24.38
C TYR A 812 -1.97 -14.66 25.70
N LEU A 813 -2.38 -13.39 25.71
CA LEU A 813 -2.59 -12.62 26.93
C LEU A 813 -4.00 -12.84 27.48
N GLU A 814 -4.12 -12.99 28.79
CA GLU A 814 -5.43 -13.01 29.46
C GLU A 814 -5.84 -11.57 29.78
N VAL A 815 -6.63 -10.99 28.87
CA VAL A 815 -7.18 -9.64 29.02
C VAL A 815 -8.69 -9.76 29.14
N GLU A 816 -9.24 -9.30 30.27
CA GLU A 816 -10.68 -9.30 30.52
C GLU A 816 -11.42 -8.48 29.46
N GLY A 817 -12.51 -9.03 28.93
CA GLY A 817 -13.31 -8.37 27.91
C GLY A 817 -12.73 -8.34 26.49
N VAL A 818 -11.53 -8.88 26.25
CA VAL A 818 -10.93 -8.97 24.90
C VAL A 818 -10.98 -10.40 24.40
N HIS A 819 -11.42 -10.60 23.15
CA HIS A 819 -11.49 -11.92 22.57
C HIS A 819 -10.09 -12.51 22.39
N ARG A 820 -9.88 -13.76 22.85
CA ARG A 820 -8.55 -14.39 22.90
C ARG A 820 -7.78 -14.35 21.56
N GLN A 821 -8.46 -14.46 20.42
CA GLN A 821 -7.79 -14.41 19.10
C GLN A 821 -7.16 -13.03 18.81
N GLU A 822 -7.68 -11.95 19.40
CA GLU A 822 -7.13 -10.61 19.23
C GLU A 822 -5.82 -10.42 19.99
N VAL A 823 -5.64 -11.19 21.07
CA VAL A 823 -4.47 -11.14 21.96
C VAL A 823 -3.64 -12.42 21.93
N ALA A 824 -3.86 -13.28 20.94
CA ALA A 824 -3.08 -14.48 20.68
C ALA A 824 -1.96 -14.18 19.69
N LEU A 825 -0.78 -14.74 19.94
CA LEU A 825 0.35 -14.65 19.03
C LEU A 825 0.10 -15.50 17.78
N GLY A 826 0.46 -14.95 16.63
CA GLY A 826 0.64 -15.61 15.36
C GLY A 826 2.11 -15.61 15.00
N LEU A 827 2.49 -16.55 14.15
CA LEU A 827 3.75 -16.49 13.43
C LEU A 827 3.46 -15.86 12.06
N ASP A 828 4.34 -15.01 11.57
CA ASP A 828 4.20 -14.44 10.24
C ASP A 828 5.55 -14.27 9.54
N HIS A 829 5.55 -14.37 8.21
CA HIS A 829 6.74 -14.09 7.41
C HIS A 829 7.00 -12.58 7.38
N MET A 830 8.26 -12.17 7.43
CA MET A 830 8.65 -10.77 7.28
C MET A 830 8.62 -10.32 5.82
N SER A 831 8.92 -11.24 4.90
CA SER A 831 8.86 -11.04 3.46
C SER A 831 7.53 -11.56 2.89
N PRO A 832 7.12 -11.13 1.68
CA PRO A 832 5.87 -11.54 1.07
C PRO A 832 5.81 -13.06 0.93
N LYS A 833 4.68 -13.62 1.34
CA LYS A 833 4.36 -15.03 1.11
C LYS A 833 4.19 -15.25 -0.40
N ALA A 834 4.80 -16.30 -0.93
CA ALA A 834 4.52 -16.85 -2.26
C ALA A 834 4.99 -16.05 -3.50
N THR A 835 5.84 -15.03 -3.37
CA THR A 835 6.41 -14.35 -4.56
C THR A 835 7.72 -15.02 -4.99
N GLY A 836 7.76 -15.59 -6.19
CA GLY A 836 8.96 -16.22 -6.76
C GLY A 836 9.51 -17.36 -5.90
N ASP A 837 10.81 -17.31 -5.59
CA ASP A 837 11.52 -18.32 -4.81
C ASP A 837 11.35 -18.18 -3.27
N ASN A 838 10.51 -17.24 -2.80
CA ASN A 838 10.35 -16.96 -1.37
C ASN A 838 9.81 -18.15 -0.55
N TYR A 839 9.22 -19.16 -1.20
CA TYR A 839 8.79 -20.39 -0.53
C TYR A 839 9.94 -21.11 0.19
N ARG A 840 11.20 -20.91 -0.25
CA ARG A 840 12.39 -21.52 0.38
C ARG A 840 12.63 -20.98 1.79
N TYR A 841 12.18 -19.77 2.08
CA TYR A 841 12.27 -19.14 3.39
C TYR A 841 11.05 -19.39 4.27
N ALA A 842 10.10 -20.23 3.82
CA ALA A 842 8.85 -20.44 4.54
C ALA A 842 9.03 -21.04 5.94
N LEU A 843 10.14 -21.74 6.18
CA LEU A 843 10.48 -22.36 7.46
C LEU A 843 11.69 -21.69 8.14
N ASP A 844 12.20 -20.61 7.56
CA ASP A 844 13.38 -19.91 8.05
C ASP A 844 13.03 -19.06 9.28
N GLY A 845 13.60 -19.40 10.44
CA GLY A 845 13.37 -18.68 11.69
C GLY A 845 13.83 -17.22 11.67
N ASP A 846 14.77 -16.86 10.80
CA ASP A 846 15.25 -15.47 10.60
C ASP A 846 14.24 -14.60 9.84
N ARG A 847 13.29 -15.24 9.17
CA ARG A 847 12.27 -14.60 8.32
C ARG A 847 10.87 -14.71 8.89
N ILE A 848 10.73 -15.26 10.10
CA ILE A 848 9.45 -15.42 10.79
C ILE A 848 9.47 -14.61 12.07
N GLN A 849 8.45 -13.78 12.26
CA GLN A 849 8.26 -12.94 13.45
C GLN A 849 6.94 -13.25 14.18
N PHE A 850 6.86 -12.83 15.44
CA PHE A 850 5.62 -12.86 16.20
C PHE A 850 4.77 -11.63 15.89
N LEU A 851 3.46 -11.83 15.67
CA LEU A 851 2.46 -10.77 15.54
C LEU A 851 1.22 -11.17 16.35
N PHE A 852 0.27 -10.28 16.59
CA PHE A 852 -1.07 -10.75 16.98
C PHE A 852 -1.76 -11.45 15.81
N GLN A 853 -2.54 -12.50 16.08
CA GLN A 853 -3.26 -13.24 15.03
C GLN A 853 -4.26 -12.36 14.29
N ALA A 854 -4.92 -11.43 14.99
CA ALA A 854 -5.81 -10.45 14.38
C ALA A 854 -5.05 -9.51 13.43
N ASP A 855 -3.90 -9.00 13.84
CA ASP A 855 -3.06 -8.13 13.01
C ASP A 855 -2.50 -8.87 11.79
N ASN A 856 -2.03 -10.11 11.95
CA ASN A 856 -1.59 -10.94 10.82
C ASN A 856 -2.73 -11.20 9.83
N THR A 857 -3.94 -11.48 10.33
CA THR A 857 -5.13 -11.66 9.47
C THR A 857 -5.48 -10.37 8.72
N LYS A 858 -5.43 -9.22 9.42
CA LYS A 858 -5.71 -7.91 8.83
C LYS A 858 -4.66 -7.50 7.82
N LEU A 859 -3.38 -7.71 8.13
CA LEU A 859 -2.24 -7.40 7.28
C LEU A 859 -2.23 -8.28 6.03
N SER A 860 -2.50 -9.58 6.17
CA SER A 860 -2.70 -10.49 5.04
C SER A 860 -3.88 -10.04 4.15
N HIS A 861 -4.98 -9.55 4.73
CA HIS A 861 -6.08 -8.98 3.95
C HIS A 861 -5.68 -7.68 3.22
N ILE A 862 -4.87 -6.82 3.85
CA ILE A 862 -4.38 -5.58 3.25
C ILE A 862 -3.42 -5.89 2.10
N GLU A 863 -2.40 -6.72 2.30
CA GLU A 863 -1.41 -7.13 1.29
C GLU A 863 -2.03 -7.92 0.12
N THR A 864 -3.17 -8.58 0.36
CA THR A 864 -3.95 -9.25 -0.71
C THR A 864 -4.78 -8.24 -1.51
N LYS A 865 -5.32 -7.21 -0.87
CA LYS A 865 -6.14 -6.16 -1.51
C LYS A 865 -5.30 -5.10 -2.22
N ASP A 866 -4.07 -4.92 -1.78
CA ASP A 866 -3.13 -3.94 -2.30
C ASP A 866 -1.70 -4.52 -2.37
N PRO A 867 -1.31 -5.11 -3.52
CA PRO A 867 -0.01 -5.72 -3.68
C PRO A 867 1.18 -4.75 -3.51
N SER A 868 1.00 -3.43 -3.63
CA SER A 868 2.07 -2.45 -3.39
C SER A 868 2.35 -2.23 -1.90
N LEU A 869 1.45 -2.66 -1.02
CA LEU A 869 1.65 -2.68 0.43
C LEU A 869 2.30 -3.98 0.92
N ARG A 870 2.66 -4.89 0.00
CA ARG A 870 3.47 -6.06 0.34
C ARG A 870 4.82 -5.55 0.84
N ARG A 871 5.18 -5.98 2.05
CA ARG A 871 6.50 -5.70 2.63
C ARG A 871 7.59 -6.12 1.63
N PRO A 872 8.68 -5.36 1.45
CA PRO A 872 9.73 -5.70 0.50
C PRO A 872 10.38 -7.07 0.74
#